data_AF-A0A2R9SWX6-F1
#
_entry.id   AF-A0A2R9SWX6-F1
#
_cell.length_a   1.000
_cell.length_b   1.000
_cell.length_c   1.000
_cell.angle_alpha   90.00
_cell.angle_beta   90.00
_cell.angle_gamma   90.00
#
_symmetry.space_group_name_H-M   'P 1'
#
loop_
_entity.id
_entity.type
_entity.pdbx_description
1 polymer ?
#
loop_
_entity_poly.entity_id
_entity_poly.type
_entity_poly.pdbx_seq_one_letter_code
_entity_poly.pdbx_strand_id
1 'polypeptide(L)'
;MDRNWTKSLFRWSAKGFLALTIAGSVWSAPAVHAAAPSLDTIRVAMFLDLGSQYKSTTNAVTLQSMEALTASLLAAGTLETLVNIPANQQVRMSVDTYRVKVLETTDWKTASEAAKKLQGTSDKPMLFIDGKVYKLYAGMYGTEKSAIEAAARTAKTAAAHLNGQTPSVKGGLHLSAGSYGSEAQAETVRKSFADAGIDAFNVLVPAGGASTYEVWVGEAANTSDLAAIKQEAGKVSAALVEQGANTSGLILRRDVSLNLATPQETQHYMLAGAQSTLRLEGKTGAATNVKERTDRSYRGIFEIGQKNGQLYLVNELPFQQYLYSVVGAEVPSSWGAEALKAQAVAARSYALFQGSKFEVAHVVDTTLSQAYYGTAYEYASIIQAVDATEGEVVLKDGKLVETVFSSNSGGMTADSTEVWGNRNDLFTAVESPGDSSSQAALKSWYHVLLPSGVTGYVREDNAKETGNKTSAGLLYMTVTSKDTNVRQLPLIQSNVEPVGKMNPGDTAVILEKVAESNSYDWVRGPYTSDELLASLKGKTTNSLPASISSLDVTERGPSGRALTIKANGQVLDVKYPDMFRSAFNGLPSTLFDIESTGSYTVLSANGAVSTVSSGQTVSVISGSGNGNVRGSGTVVMNGTGKARVIENSSGFKFTGKGFGHGLGMSQWGAKGMADEGYDYKQILQHYYRNTIITKD
;
A
#
# COMPACT_ATOMS: atom_id res chain seq x y z
N MET A 1 32.61 53.77 11.99
CA MET A 1 33.31 54.63 12.96
C MET A 1 33.39 53.89 14.27
N ASP A 2 34.62 53.47 14.63
CA ASP A 2 35.20 53.48 15.98
C ASP A 2 34.33 53.15 17.20
N ARG A 3 34.74 52.42 18.24
CA ARG A 3 35.97 51.74 18.64
C ARG A 3 35.59 51.00 19.92
N ASN A 4 36.26 49.88 20.19
CA ASN A 4 36.25 49.13 21.46
C ASN A 4 36.37 49.99 22.73
N TRP A 5 35.80 49.50 23.83
CA TRP A 5 36.21 49.67 25.25
C TRP A 5 35.46 48.54 26.03
N THR A 6 35.95 47.79 27.02
CA THR A 6 37.19 47.78 27.80
C THR A 6 37.21 46.50 28.66
N LYS A 7 38.42 45.93 28.80
CA LYS A 7 39.08 45.30 29.98
C LYS A 7 38.20 45.12 31.24
N SER A 8 38.22 43.97 31.92
CA SER A 8 39.30 43.47 32.79
C SER A 8 38.74 42.23 33.56
N LEU A 9 39.44 41.32 34.24
CA LEU A 9 40.69 41.38 34.99
C LEU A 9 41.16 39.94 35.25
N PHE A 10 42.47 39.82 35.34
CA PHE A 10 43.33 38.66 35.48
C PHE A 10 43.48 38.26 36.96
N ARG A 11 43.68 36.96 37.27
CA ARG A 11 44.80 36.38 38.07
C ARG A 11 44.43 34.98 38.60
N TRP A 12 45.15 33.94 38.14
CA TRP A 12 46.39 33.34 38.72
C TRP A 12 46.06 32.49 39.96
N SER A 13 46.55 31.26 40.18
CA SER A 13 47.54 30.40 39.52
C SER A 13 47.73 29.18 40.43
N ALA A 14 47.99 27.98 39.91
CA ALA A 14 49.13 27.12 40.30
C ALA A 14 48.98 25.69 39.72
N LYS A 15 49.88 25.33 38.78
CA LYS A 15 50.96 24.32 38.92
C LYS A 15 50.45 22.89 38.71
N GLY A 16 50.69 22.25 37.56
CA GLY A 16 51.96 21.71 37.05
C GLY A 16 51.59 20.32 36.47
N PHE A 17 52.23 19.68 35.49
CA PHE A 17 53.62 19.71 35.05
C PHE A 17 53.68 19.12 33.62
N LEU A 18 54.78 19.45 32.96
CA LEU A 18 55.23 19.13 31.61
C LEU A 18 55.48 17.62 31.37
N ALA A 19 55.18 17.10 30.17
CA ALA A 19 56.06 16.16 29.46
C ALA A 19 55.60 15.95 28.00
N LEU A 20 56.53 16.17 27.07
CA LEU A 20 56.45 15.90 25.64
C LEU A 20 57.63 14.99 25.33
N THR A 21 57.41 13.79 24.75
CA THR A 21 58.18 13.18 23.63
C THR A 21 57.98 11.64 23.47
N ILE A 22 57.52 11.28 22.25
CA ILE A 22 58.03 10.25 21.30
C ILE A 22 57.67 8.75 21.46
N ALA A 23 56.92 8.31 20.43
CA ALA A 23 56.91 7.05 19.67
C ALA A 23 56.66 5.69 20.35
N GLY A 24 55.51 5.12 20.00
CA GLY A 24 55.29 3.68 19.92
C GLY A 24 54.27 3.41 18.82
N SER A 25 54.70 2.74 17.76
CA SER A 25 53.85 2.22 16.68
C SER A 25 52.75 1.34 17.27
N VAL A 26 51.49 1.78 17.18
CA VAL A 26 50.33 0.93 17.43
C VAL A 26 49.75 0.59 16.07
N TRP A 27 49.80 -0.69 15.72
CA TRP A 27 49.00 -1.27 14.65
C TRP A 27 47.59 -0.69 14.72
N SER A 28 47.14 -0.06 13.64
CA SER A 28 45.73 0.28 13.46
C SER A 28 44.96 -1.03 13.48
N ALA A 29 44.32 -1.34 14.61
CA ALA A 29 43.24 -2.32 14.60
C ALA A 29 42.20 -1.84 13.58
N PRO A 30 41.64 -2.71 12.73
CA PRO A 30 40.55 -2.31 11.87
C PRO A 30 39.44 -1.72 12.76
N ALA A 31 38.88 -0.59 12.34
CA ALA A 31 37.72 -0.02 13.01
C ALA A 31 36.69 -1.13 13.21
N VAL A 32 36.37 -1.42 14.47
CA VAL A 32 35.30 -2.36 14.83
C VAL A 32 34.02 -1.73 14.30
N HIS A 33 33.61 -2.14 13.10
CA HIS A 33 32.33 -1.76 12.55
C HIS A 33 31.28 -2.37 13.49
N ALA A 34 30.35 -1.55 13.98
CA ALA A 34 29.20 -2.08 14.69
C ALA A 34 28.52 -3.11 13.77
N ALA A 35 28.25 -4.31 14.29
CA ALA A 35 27.52 -5.34 13.56
C ALA A 35 26.20 -4.74 13.05
N ALA A 36 25.81 -5.07 11.82
CA ALA A 36 24.54 -4.58 11.31
C ALA A 36 23.41 -5.22 12.13
N PRO A 37 22.29 -4.51 12.33
CA PRO A 37 21.15 -5.12 13.00
C PRO A 37 20.66 -6.32 12.17
N SER A 38 20.61 -7.50 12.77
CA SER A 38 20.09 -8.73 12.17
C SER A 38 18.80 -9.17 12.87
N LEU A 39 18.00 -9.96 12.16
CA LEU A 39 16.75 -10.53 12.67
C LEU A 39 16.67 -12.01 12.30
N ASP A 40 16.49 -12.88 13.28
CA ASP A 40 16.18 -14.28 13.04
C ASP A 40 14.76 -14.43 12.46
N THR A 41 13.81 -13.68 13.04
CA THR A 41 12.41 -13.64 12.61
C THR A 41 11.94 -12.22 12.34
N ILE A 42 11.00 -12.09 11.42
CA ILE A 42 10.30 -10.86 11.15
C ILE A 42 8.83 -10.99 11.53
N ARG A 43 8.26 -9.90 12.04
CA ARG A 43 6.86 -9.80 12.44
C ARG A 43 6.15 -8.86 11.49
N VAL A 44 5.17 -9.39 10.75
CA VAL A 44 4.41 -8.67 9.74
C VAL A 44 2.96 -8.47 10.20
N ALA A 45 2.57 -7.22 10.43
CA ALA A 45 1.19 -6.90 10.78
C ALA A 45 0.28 -7.00 9.56
N MET A 46 -0.70 -7.91 9.65
CA MET A 46 -1.77 -8.07 8.67
C MET A 46 -2.94 -7.18 9.09
N PHE A 47 -3.49 -7.35 10.28
CA PHE A 47 -4.51 -6.43 10.80
C PHE A 47 -3.93 -5.65 11.97
N LEU A 48 -4.11 -4.33 11.99
CA LEU A 48 -3.61 -3.42 13.01
C LEU A 48 -4.29 -2.05 12.90
N ASP A 49 -4.61 -1.44 14.05
CA ASP A 49 -5.07 -0.06 14.16
C ASP A 49 -4.10 0.76 15.02
N LEU A 50 -3.31 1.62 14.38
CA LEU A 50 -2.45 2.64 14.99
C LEU A 50 -2.99 4.06 14.72
N GLY A 51 -4.29 4.21 14.47
CA GLY A 51 -4.92 5.49 14.15
C GLY A 51 -4.47 6.04 12.80
N SER A 52 -3.92 7.25 12.78
CA SER A 52 -3.50 7.92 11.54
C SER A 52 -2.24 7.32 10.92
N GLN A 53 -1.43 6.58 11.69
CA GLN A 53 -0.19 5.98 11.19
C GLN A 53 -0.46 4.79 10.26
N TYR A 54 -1.36 3.89 10.66
CA TYR A 54 -1.76 2.73 9.87
C TYR A 54 -3.10 2.20 10.39
N LYS A 55 -4.02 1.85 9.48
CA LYS A 55 -5.31 1.28 9.85
C LYS A 55 -5.78 0.28 8.81
N SER A 56 -5.75 -1.00 9.18
CA SER A 56 -6.35 -2.12 8.47
C SER A 56 -6.97 -3.04 9.50
N THR A 57 -8.30 -3.08 9.59
CA THR A 57 -9.01 -3.79 10.66
C THR A 57 -9.92 -4.89 10.13
N THR A 58 -10.14 -5.90 10.96
CA THR A 58 -11.16 -6.92 10.76
C THR A 58 -11.74 -7.30 12.12
N ASN A 59 -12.97 -7.81 12.12
CA ASN A 59 -13.68 -8.15 13.36
C ASN A 59 -13.32 -9.54 13.88
N ALA A 60 -12.95 -10.42 12.96
CA ALA A 60 -12.48 -11.77 13.23
C ALA A 60 -11.58 -12.21 12.08
N VAL A 61 -10.76 -13.23 12.35
CA VAL A 61 -9.92 -13.91 11.37
C VAL A 61 -10.32 -15.37 11.28
N THR A 62 -10.27 -15.93 10.08
CA THR A 62 -10.59 -17.32 9.80
C THR A 62 -9.33 -18.01 9.33
N LEU A 63 -8.92 -19.04 10.08
CA LEU A 63 -7.66 -19.75 9.88
C LEU A 63 -7.92 -21.21 9.56
N GLN A 64 -7.13 -21.76 8.64
CA GLN A 64 -7.14 -23.18 8.30
C GLN A 64 -5.74 -23.59 7.86
N SER A 65 -5.27 -24.75 8.31
CA SER A 65 -4.00 -25.33 7.88
C SER A 65 -4.24 -26.77 7.45
N MET A 66 -3.44 -27.26 6.49
CA MET A 66 -3.44 -28.69 6.13
C MET A 66 -2.84 -29.58 7.23
N GLU A 67 -2.10 -28.96 8.16
CA GLU A 67 -1.51 -29.59 9.34
C GLU A 67 -2.23 -29.11 10.61
N ALA A 68 -2.05 -29.83 11.72
CA ALA A 68 -2.60 -29.38 13.00
C ALA A 68 -1.94 -28.07 13.47
N LEU A 69 -2.71 -27.23 14.17
CA LEU A 69 -2.23 -26.00 14.82
C LEU A 69 -2.41 -26.13 16.34
N THR A 70 -1.48 -25.58 17.10
CA THR A 70 -1.60 -25.40 18.54
C THR A 70 -1.82 -23.93 18.83
N ALA A 71 -2.87 -23.60 19.58
CA ALA A 71 -3.12 -22.24 20.07
C ALA A 71 -2.70 -22.15 21.54
N SER A 72 -1.72 -21.29 21.81
CA SER A 72 -1.12 -21.10 23.13
C SER A 72 -1.27 -19.66 23.58
N LEU A 73 -1.59 -19.45 24.85
CA LEU A 73 -1.75 -18.13 25.45
C LEU A 73 -0.50 -17.77 26.24
N LEU A 74 -0.01 -16.55 26.10
CA LEU A 74 1.07 -16.05 26.94
C LEU A 74 0.51 -15.59 28.29
N ALA A 75 0.82 -16.31 29.37
CA ALA A 75 0.38 -16.01 30.73
C ALA A 75 1.58 -16.03 31.69
N ALA A 76 1.75 -14.97 32.48
CA ALA A 76 2.87 -14.81 33.42
C ALA A 76 4.27 -15.10 32.83
N GLY A 77 4.46 -14.78 31.54
CA GLY A 77 5.73 -15.01 30.83
C GLY A 77 5.93 -16.42 30.28
N THR A 78 4.97 -17.33 30.44
CA THR A 78 5.02 -18.70 29.89
C THR A 78 3.93 -18.89 28.83
N LEU A 79 4.24 -19.57 27.73
CA LEU A 79 3.24 -19.97 26.75
C LEU A 79 2.56 -21.26 27.23
N GLU A 80 1.24 -21.19 27.44
CA GLU A 80 0.43 -22.34 27.83
C GLU A 80 -0.51 -22.74 26.69
N THR A 81 -0.40 -23.98 26.22
CA THR A 81 -1.27 -24.51 25.16
C THR A 81 -2.69 -24.70 25.69
N LEU A 82 -3.65 -24.03 25.04
CA LEU A 82 -5.07 -24.13 25.39
C LEU A 82 -5.83 -25.06 24.45
N VAL A 83 -5.49 -25.04 23.16
CA VAL A 83 -6.27 -25.73 22.13
C VAL A 83 -5.35 -26.37 21.12
N ASN A 84 -5.65 -27.62 20.76
CA ASN A 84 -5.13 -28.28 19.57
C ASN A 84 -6.21 -28.26 18.49
N ILE A 85 -5.93 -27.63 17.36
CA ILE A 85 -6.79 -27.52 16.19
C ILE A 85 -6.33 -28.59 15.18
N PRO A 86 -7.17 -29.60 14.87
CA PRO A 86 -6.87 -30.62 13.88
C PRO A 86 -6.54 -30.08 12.48
N ALA A 87 -5.80 -30.87 11.72
CA ALA A 87 -5.54 -30.65 10.30
C ALA A 87 -6.85 -30.45 9.51
N ASN A 88 -6.83 -29.51 8.57
CA ASN A 88 -7.95 -29.10 7.72
C ASN A 88 -9.18 -28.55 8.45
N GLN A 89 -9.13 -28.38 9.78
CA GLN A 89 -10.22 -27.74 10.50
C GLN A 89 -10.14 -26.22 10.34
N GLN A 90 -11.22 -25.63 9.83
CA GLN A 90 -11.40 -24.19 9.80
C GLN A 90 -11.85 -23.70 11.19
N VAL A 91 -11.20 -22.65 11.69
CA VAL A 91 -11.55 -22.00 12.95
C VAL A 91 -11.64 -20.48 12.76
N ARG A 92 -12.50 -19.83 13.53
CA ARG A 92 -12.54 -18.37 13.64
C ARG A 92 -11.94 -17.91 14.95
N MET A 93 -11.34 -16.73 14.90
CA MET A 93 -10.80 -16.06 16.08
C MET A 93 -11.14 -14.59 16.08
N SER A 94 -11.52 -14.07 17.24
CA SER A 94 -11.74 -12.65 17.48
C SER A 94 -11.19 -12.25 18.84
N VAL A 95 -11.35 -10.98 19.21
CA VAL A 95 -11.01 -10.48 20.54
C VAL A 95 -12.26 -10.05 21.28
N ASP A 96 -12.29 -10.27 22.59
CA ASP A 96 -13.39 -9.88 23.46
C ASP A 96 -13.30 -8.39 23.80
N THR A 97 -13.98 -7.58 22.98
CA THR A 97 -14.01 -6.11 23.10
C THR A 97 -15.43 -5.60 22.82
N TYR A 98 -15.59 -4.28 22.75
CA TYR A 98 -16.88 -3.65 22.51
C TYR A 98 -17.54 -4.14 21.22
N ARG A 99 -18.80 -4.53 21.35
CA ARG A 99 -19.64 -5.03 20.25
C ARG A 99 -21.09 -4.63 20.51
N VAL A 100 -21.93 -4.76 19.49
CA VAL A 100 -23.37 -4.52 19.64
C VAL A 100 -24.07 -5.84 19.43
N LYS A 101 -24.79 -6.33 20.44
CA LYS A 101 -25.77 -7.41 20.28
C LYS A 101 -27.01 -6.81 19.62
N VAL A 102 -27.24 -7.17 18.36
CA VAL A 102 -28.29 -6.59 17.51
C VAL A 102 -29.64 -7.26 17.78
N LEU A 103 -29.67 -8.59 17.78
CA LEU A 103 -30.86 -9.37 18.06
C LEU A 103 -30.50 -10.80 18.48
N GLU A 104 -31.47 -11.48 19.09
CA GLU A 104 -31.49 -12.92 19.31
C GLU A 104 -32.77 -13.53 18.73
N THR A 105 -32.68 -14.69 18.10
CA THR A 105 -33.85 -15.38 17.52
C THR A 105 -33.58 -16.86 17.34
N THR A 106 -34.62 -17.69 17.39
CA THR A 106 -34.53 -19.11 17.00
C THR A 106 -34.74 -19.33 15.49
N ASP A 107 -35.14 -18.28 14.76
CA ASP A 107 -35.36 -18.32 13.32
C ASP A 107 -34.10 -17.92 12.54
N TRP A 108 -33.51 -18.88 11.82
CA TRP A 108 -32.37 -18.67 10.94
C TRP A 108 -32.63 -17.61 9.87
N LYS A 109 -33.86 -17.54 9.33
CA LYS A 109 -34.17 -16.59 8.26
C LYS A 109 -34.06 -15.16 8.78
N THR A 110 -34.70 -14.87 9.92
CA THR A 110 -34.59 -13.57 10.60
C THR A 110 -33.12 -13.22 10.89
N ALA A 111 -32.35 -14.15 11.46
CA ALA A 111 -30.95 -13.92 11.81
C ALA A 111 -30.06 -13.64 10.58
N SER A 112 -30.16 -14.48 9.55
CA SER A 112 -29.33 -14.40 8.34
C SER A 112 -29.68 -13.20 7.46
N GLU A 113 -30.95 -12.81 7.35
CA GLU A 113 -31.35 -11.62 6.61
C GLU A 113 -30.88 -10.33 7.29
N ALA A 114 -31.00 -10.24 8.63
CA ALA A 114 -30.45 -9.11 9.38
C ALA A 114 -28.92 -9.03 9.24
N ALA A 115 -28.22 -10.16 9.32
CA ALA A 115 -26.77 -10.21 9.08
C ALA A 115 -26.41 -9.74 7.66
N LYS A 116 -27.15 -10.17 6.62
CA LYS A 116 -26.94 -9.72 5.22
C LYS A 116 -27.09 -8.21 5.08
N LYS A 117 -28.04 -7.58 5.79
CA LYS A 117 -28.18 -6.11 5.79
C LYS A 117 -26.96 -5.40 6.35
N LEU A 118 -26.33 -5.96 7.39
CA LEU A 118 -25.12 -5.42 8.00
C LEU A 118 -23.85 -5.69 7.19
N GLN A 119 -23.82 -6.76 6.37
CA GLN A 119 -22.63 -7.13 5.60
C GLN A 119 -22.14 -6.01 4.65
N GLY A 120 -23.07 -5.19 4.13
CA GLY A 120 -22.78 -4.05 3.27
C GLY A 120 -22.39 -2.75 3.99
N THR A 121 -22.42 -2.71 5.33
CA THR A 121 -22.12 -1.50 6.12
C THR A 121 -20.72 -1.56 6.74
N SER A 122 -20.36 -0.55 7.52
CA SER A 122 -19.17 -0.56 8.40
C SER A 122 -19.35 -1.47 9.63
N ASP A 123 -20.59 -1.78 10.00
CA ASP A 123 -20.96 -2.51 11.22
C ASP A 123 -21.05 -4.01 10.90
N LYS A 124 -19.93 -4.62 10.47
CA LYS A 124 -19.96 -5.99 9.92
C LYS A 124 -20.49 -7.00 10.95
N PRO A 125 -21.28 -8.00 10.49
CA PRO A 125 -21.95 -8.96 11.37
C PRO A 125 -21.01 -10.08 11.86
N MET A 126 -21.29 -10.56 13.07
CA MET A 126 -20.90 -11.90 13.55
C MET A 126 -22.15 -12.58 14.09
N LEU A 127 -22.38 -13.83 13.71
CA LEU A 127 -23.57 -14.57 14.10
C LEU A 127 -23.15 -15.82 14.84
N PHE A 128 -23.56 -15.93 16.10
CA PHE A 128 -23.29 -17.09 16.94
C PHE A 128 -24.54 -17.93 17.13
N ILE A 129 -24.37 -19.22 17.39
CA ILE A 129 -25.44 -20.11 17.83
C ILE A 129 -25.16 -20.62 19.24
N ASP A 130 -26.19 -20.61 20.08
CA ASP A 130 -26.19 -21.20 21.42
C ASP A 130 -27.44 -22.07 21.57
N GLY A 131 -27.24 -23.39 21.53
CA GLY A 131 -28.34 -24.36 21.40
C GLY A 131 -29.13 -24.15 20.10
N LYS A 132 -30.31 -23.53 20.18
CA LYS A 132 -31.16 -23.20 19.03
C LYS A 132 -31.30 -21.68 18.80
N VAL A 133 -30.62 -20.87 19.59
CA VAL A 133 -30.74 -19.42 19.56
C VAL A 133 -29.57 -18.83 18.77
N TYR A 134 -29.89 -18.13 17.69
CA TYR A 134 -28.97 -17.32 16.92
C TYR A 134 -28.83 -15.94 17.55
N LYS A 135 -27.60 -15.52 17.84
CA LYS A 135 -27.27 -14.24 18.46
C LYS A 135 -26.44 -13.41 17.48
N LEU A 136 -27.05 -12.37 16.90
CA LEU A 136 -26.41 -11.49 15.92
C LEU A 136 -25.69 -10.35 16.64
N TYR A 137 -24.41 -10.18 16.33
CA TYR A 137 -23.58 -9.07 16.77
C TYR A 137 -23.09 -8.25 15.59
N ALA A 138 -22.74 -7.00 15.85
CA ALA A 138 -22.02 -6.11 14.96
C ALA A 138 -20.78 -5.54 15.67
N GLY A 139 -19.75 -5.19 14.91
CA GLY A 139 -18.44 -4.79 15.45
C GLY A 139 -17.42 -5.91 15.27
N MET A 140 -16.17 -5.74 15.71
CA MET A 140 -15.74 -5.10 16.96
C MET A 140 -15.47 -3.58 16.89
N TYR A 141 -15.61 -2.89 18.02
CA TYR A 141 -15.38 -1.44 18.17
C TYR A 141 -14.28 -1.16 19.20
N GLY A 142 -13.46 -0.13 18.94
CA GLY A 142 -12.32 0.20 19.81
C GLY A 142 -12.71 0.86 21.14
N THR A 143 -13.90 1.46 21.21
CA THR A 143 -14.39 2.19 22.38
C THR A 143 -15.88 1.97 22.62
N GLU A 144 -16.31 2.12 23.87
CA GLU A 144 -17.73 2.11 24.25
C GLU A 144 -18.54 3.14 23.45
N LYS A 145 -18.01 4.37 23.31
CA LYS A 145 -18.65 5.45 22.53
C LYS A 145 -18.93 5.01 21.09
N SER A 146 -17.93 4.45 20.41
CA SER A 146 -18.12 3.97 19.03
C SER A 146 -19.13 2.83 18.92
N ALA A 147 -19.24 2.00 19.96
CA ALA A 147 -20.25 0.94 20.02
C ALA A 147 -21.67 1.49 20.27
N ILE A 148 -21.82 2.54 21.10
CA ILE A 148 -23.10 3.24 21.31
C ILE A 148 -23.59 3.85 19.98
N GLU A 149 -22.71 4.53 19.25
CA GLU A 149 -23.04 5.09 17.94
C GLU A 149 -23.43 3.99 16.94
N ALA A 150 -22.74 2.85 17.00
CA ALA A 150 -23.06 1.69 16.17
C ALA A 150 -24.39 1.02 16.56
N ALA A 151 -24.77 1.02 17.83
CA ALA A 151 -26.07 0.51 18.26
C ALA A 151 -27.22 1.26 17.58
N ALA A 152 -27.11 2.60 17.48
CA ALA A 152 -28.08 3.41 16.74
C ALA A 152 -28.12 3.07 15.24
N ARG A 153 -26.95 2.90 14.60
CA ARG A 153 -26.86 2.56 13.16
C ARG A 153 -27.40 1.17 12.86
N THR A 154 -27.06 0.18 13.68
CA THR A 154 -27.53 -1.20 13.53
C THR A 154 -29.02 -1.31 13.79
N ALA A 155 -29.57 -0.58 14.76
CA ALA A 155 -31.02 -0.50 14.98
C ALA A 155 -31.77 -0.02 13.74
N LYS A 156 -31.26 1.03 13.08
CA LYS A 156 -31.82 1.52 11.81
C LYS A 156 -31.68 0.51 10.68
N THR A 157 -30.52 -0.13 10.56
CA THR A 157 -30.19 -1.03 9.44
C THR A 157 -30.97 -2.35 9.51
N ALA A 158 -31.16 -2.89 10.72
CA ALA A 158 -31.83 -4.16 10.97
C ALA A 158 -33.30 -4.01 11.41
N ALA A 159 -33.88 -2.80 11.35
CA ALA A 159 -35.19 -2.47 11.93
C ALA A 159 -36.32 -3.46 11.59
N ALA A 160 -36.35 -3.97 10.35
CA ALA A 160 -37.37 -4.92 9.89
C ALA A 160 -37.28 -6.32 10.54
N HIS A 161 -36.17 -6.64 11.21
CA HIS A 161 -35.88 -7.96 11.75
C HIS A 161 -35.77 -7.98 13.28
N LEU A 162 -35.83 -6.82 13.95
CA LEU A 162 -35.61 -6.72 15.40
C LEU A 162 -36.73 -7.35 16.24
N ASN A 163 -37.96 -7.45 15.72
CA ASN A 163 -39.11 -8.00 16.44
C ASN A 163 -39.30 -7.39 17.86
N GLY A 164 -39.13 -6.06 17.98
CA GLY A 164 -39.25 -5.34 19.24
C GLY A 164 -37.98 -5.31 20.12
N GLN A 165 -36.90 -5.96 19.69
CA GLN A 165 -35.61 -5.90 20.38
C GLN A 165 -34.89 -4.57 20.10
N THR A 166 -34.09 -4.15 21.08
CA THR A 166 -33.23 -2.97 20.96
C THR A 166 -31.77 -3.44 20.96
N PRO A 167 -30.98 -3.09 19.93
CA PRO A 167 -29.56 -3.37 19.92
C PRO A 167 -28.88 -2.81 21.17
N SER A 168 -28.05 -3.62 21.82
CA SER A 168 -27.40 -3.30 23.09
C SER A 168 -25.90 -3.41 22.99
N VAL A 169 -25.19 -2.47 23.63
CA VAL A 169 -23.73 -2.49 23.71
C VAL A 169 -23.31 -3.58 24.69
N LYS A 170 -22.30 -4.35 24.29
CA LYS A 170 -21.64 -5.39 25.07
C LYS A 170 -20.13 -5.14 25.09
N GLY A 171 -19.45 -5.65 26.09
CA GLY A 171 -17.99 -5.56 26.23
C GLY A 171 -17.38 -6.79 26.88
N GLY A 172 -16.10 -6.68 27.22
CA GLY A 172 -15.30 -7.79 27.75
C GLY A 172 -15.20 -7.87 29.28
N LEU A 173 -16.16 -7.29 30.01
CA LEU A 173 -16.24 -7.46 31.46
C LEU A 173 -17.17 -8.62 31.80
N HIS A 174 -16.67 -9.53 32.63
CA HIS A 174 -17.31 -10.82 32.94
C HIS A 174 -17.26 -11.15 34.43
N LEU A 175 -18.13 -12.07 34.86
CA LEU A 175 -18.07 -12.73 36.16
C LEU A 175 -17.70 -14.19 35.96
N SER A 176 -16.73 -14.73 36.68
CA SER A 176 -16.49 -16.19 36.72
C SER A 176 -17.43 -16.83 37.73
N ALA A 177 -18.10 -17.90 37.30
CA ALA A 177 -18.91 -18.80 38.12
C ALA A 177 -18.12 -20.04 38.54
N GLY A 178 -16.78 -19.95 38.56
CA GLY A 178 -15.88 -21.00 39.02
C GLY A 178 -15.16 -21.76 37.91
N SER A 179 -14.24 -22.62 38.33
CA SER A 179 -13.38 -23.44 37.47
C SER A 179 -13.73 -24.93 37.60
N TYR A 180 -13.59 -25.67 36.51
CA TYR A 180 -14.09 -27.04 36.34
C TYR A 180 -13.05 -27.89 35.60
N GLY A 181 -12.97 -29.17 35.96
CA GLY A 181 -11.98 -30.09 35.40
C GLY A 181 -12.30 -30.58 33.97
N SER A 182 -13.49 -30.28 33.44
CA SER A 182 -13.89 -30.69 32.08
C SER A 182 -14.91 -29.74 31.46
N GLU A 183 -14.96 -29.71 30.13
CA GLU A 183 -15.95 -28.92 29.37
C GLU A 183 -17.39 -29.31 29.72
N ALA A 184 -17.67 -30.60 29.94
CA ALA A 184 -19.01 -31.07 30.28
C ALA A 184 -19.52 -30.55 31.63
N GLN A 185 -18.63 -30.42 32.61
CA GLN A 185 -18.94 -29.82 33.92
C GLN A 185 -19.21 -28.32 33.77
N ALA A 186 -18.34 -27.61 33.05
CA ALA A 186 -18.54 -26.20 32.75
C ALA A 186 -19.86 -25.95 31.99
N GLU A 187 -20.16 -26.77 30.97
CA GLU A 187 -21.38 -26.65 30.17
C GLU A 187 -22.65 -26.82 31.00
N THR A 188 -22.64 -27.71 32.01
CA THR A 188 -23.77 -27.88 32.92
C THR A 188 -24.06 -26.58 33.69
N VAL A 189 -23.01 -25.92 34.18
CA VAL A 189 -23.15 -24.66 34.91
C VAL A 189 -23.52 -23.52 33.95
N ARG A 190 -22.87 -23.42 32.80
CA ARG A 190 -23.20 -22.46 31.74
C ARG A 190 -24.67 -22.54 31.34
N LYS A 191 -25.20 -23.75 31.17
CA LYS A 191 -26.61 -23.98 30.80
C LYS A 191 -27.59 -23.48 31.87
N SER A 192 -27.24 -23.57 33.16
CA SER A 192 -28.10 -23.04 34.23
C SER A 192 -28.32 -21.52 34.13
N PHE A 193 -27.31 -20.76 33.70
CA PHE A 193 -27.45 -19.33 33.40
C PHE A 193 -28.24 -19.09 32.11
N ALA A 194 -27.97 -19.87 31.06
CA ALA A 194 -28.70 -19.76 29.79
C ALA A 194 -30.21 -20.03 29.96
N ASP A 195 -30.57 -21.05 30.74
CA ASP A 195 -31.97 -21.39 31.07
C ASP A 195 -32.64 -20.28 31.92
N ALA A 196 -31.86 -19.47 32.64
CA ALA A 196 -32.29 -18.26 33.34
C ALA A 196 -32.29 -16.99 32.45
N GLY A 197 -31.97 -17.11 31.16
CA GLY A 197 -31.91 -15.99 30.22
C GLY A 197 -30.67 -15.10 30.36
N ILE A 198 -29.62 -15.59 31.03
CA ILE A 198 -28.36 -14.88 31.26
C ILE A 198 -27.29 -15.47 30.35
N ASP A 199 -26.59 -14.62 29.59
CA ASP A 199 -25.47 -15.08 28.77
C ASP A 199 -24.35 -15.65 29.64
N ALA A 200 -23.90 -16.86 29.30
CA ALA A 200 -22.73 -17.47 29.90
C ALA A 200 -21.95 -18.29 28.86
N PHE A 201 -20.65 -18.40 29.07
CA PHE A 201 -19.70 -18.98 28.12
C PHE A 201 -18.73 -19.92 28.81
N ASN A 202 -18.38 -21.01 28.13
CA ASN A 202 -17.24 -21.83 28.53
C ASN A 202 -15.96 -21.10 28.10
N VAL A 203 -14.99 -21.02 29.00
CA VAL A 203 -13.72 -20.30 28.79
C VAL A 203 -12.57 -21.22 29.14
N LEU A 204 -11.58 -21.33 28.27
CA LEU A 204 -10.31 -21.96 28.60
C LEU A 204 -9.39 -20.90 29.20
N VAL A 205 -8.91 -21.16 30.42
CA VAL A 205 -7.94 -20.28 31.09
C VAL A 205 -6.63 -21.02 31.37
N PRO A 206 -5.48 -20.36 31.27
CA PRO A 206 -4.19 -20.91 31.70
C PRO A 206 -4.21 -21.30 33.19
N ALA A 207 -3.56 -22.40 33.53
CA ALA A 207 -3.56 -22.97 34.87
C ALA A 207 -2.19 -23.61 35.24
N GLY A 208 -1.08 -22.97 34.87
CA GLY A 208 0.25 -23.36 35.31
C GLY A 208 0.79 -24.59 34.59
N GLY A 209 0.64 -24.63 33.26
CA GLY A 209 1.13 -25.71 32.38
C GLY A 209 0.03 -26.60 31.80
N ALA A 210 -1.23 -26.30 32.09
CA ALA A 210 -2.41 -26.90 31.50
C ALA A 210 -3.52 -25.83 31.37
N SER A 211 -4.63 -26.16 30.73
CA SER A 211 -5.82 -25.32 30.71
C SER A 211 -6.90 -25.87 31.65
N THR A 212 -7.59 -25.00 32.37
CA THR A 212 -8.85 -25.36 33.06
C THR A 212 -10.04 -24.72 32.36
N TYR A 213 -11.22 -25.33 32.50
CA TYR A 213 -12.46 -24.72 32.03
C TYR A 213 -13.02 -23.81 33.11
N GLU A 214 -13.46 -22.62 32.74
CA GLU A 214 -14.28 -21.74 33.56
C GLU A 214 -15.62 -21.45 32.89
N VAL A 215 -16.58 -20.97 33.67
CA VAL A 215 -17.82 -20.40 33.15
C VAL A 215 -17.80 -18.90 33.42
N TRP A 216 -17.75 -18.11 32.35
CA TRP A 216 -17.84 -16.65 32.44
C TRP A 216 -19.25 -16.19 32.07
N VAL A 217 -19.81 -15.31 32.90
CA VAL A 217 -21.20 -14.86 32.87
C VAL A 217 -21.26 -13.37 32.50
N GLY A 218 -22.19 -13.02 31.62
CA GLY A 218 -22.43 -11.67 31.13
C GLY A 218 -21.50 -11.25 30.00
N GLU A 219 -21.75 -10.08 29.41
CA GLU A 219 -20.88 -9.40 28.45
C GLU A 219 -20.97 -7.88 28.71
N ALA A 220 -20.55 -7.44 29.90
CA ALA A 220 -20.74 -6.07 30.36
C ALA A 220 -19.85 -5.08 29.59
N ALA A 221 -20.40 -3.93 29.18
CA ALA A 221 -19.63 -2.87 28.51
C ALA A 221 -18.83 -2.02 29.51
N ASN A 222 -19.37 -1.85 30.71
CA ASN A 222 -18.81 -1.04 31.78
C ASN A 222 -19.12 -1.65 33.15
N THR A 223 -18.59 -1.05 34.22
CA THR A 223 -18.76 -1.55 35.59
C THR A 223 -20.20 -1.48 36.10
N SER A 224 -21.01 -0.55 35.59
CA SER A 224 -22.44 -0.45 35.92
C SER A 224 -23.22 -1.63 35.36
N ASP A 225 -22.97 -1.97 34.10
CA ASP A 225 -23.57 -3.15 33.45
C ASP A 225 -23.14 -4.43 34.18
N LEU A 226 -21.87 -4.52 34.59
CA LEU A 226 -21.35 -5.68 35.32
C LEU A 226 -22.05 -5.85 36.68
N ALA A 227 -22.28 -4.75 37.41
CA ALA A 227 -23.00 -4.78 38.68
C ALA A 227 -24.46 -5.23 38.50
N ALA A 228 -25.13 -4.76 37.45
CA ALA A 228 -26.50 -5.19 37.12
C ALA A 228 -26.55 -6.70 36.77
N ILE A 229 -25.59 -7.18 35.97
CA ILE A 229 -25.47 -8.60 35.64
C ILE A 229 -25.20 -9.43 36.90
N LYS A 230 -24.32 -8.97 37.81
CA LYS A 230 -24.01 -9.65 39.07
C LYS A 230 -25.23 -9.83 39.95
N GLN A 231 -26.11 -8.83 39.99
CA GLN A 231 -27.37 -8.92 40.74
C GLN A 231 -28.29 -10.00 40.17
N GLU A 232 -28.43 -10.08 38.85
CA GLU A 232 -29.31 -11.06 38.20
C GLU A 232 -28.71 -12.48 38.28
N ALA A 233 -27.43 -12.62 37.94
CA ALA A 233 -26.69 -13.87 38.00
C ALA A 233 -26.58 -14.42 39.43
N GLY A 234 -26.58 -13.56 40.44
CA GLY A 234 -26.62 -13.93 41.86
C GLY A 234 -27.83 -14.76 42.26
N LYS A 235 -28.93 -14.71 41.48
CA LYS A 235 -30.12 -15.55 41.67
C LYS A 235 -29.91 -17.00 41.22
N VAL A 236 -28.91 -17.24 40.35
CA VAL A 236 -28.55 -18.57 39.84
C VAL A 236 -27.38 -19.16 40.65
N SER A 237 -26.34 -18.35 40.93
CA SER A 237 -25.20 -18.76 41.75
C SER A 237 -24.71 -17.61 42.62
N ALA A 238 -24.50 -17.88 43.91
CA ALA A 238 -23.93 -16.92 44.85
C ALA A 238 -22.39 -16.77 44.73
N ALA A 239 -21.72 -17.71 44.07
CA ALA A 239 -20.26 -17.76 43.96
C ALA A 239 -19.77 -17.12 42.65
N LEU A 240 -19.94 -15.80 42.52
CA LEU A 240 -19.53 -15.03 41.34
C LEU A 240 -18.33 -14.13 41.64
N VAL A 241 -17.28 -14.24 40.83
CA VAL A 241 -16.03 -13.47 40.98
C VAL A 241 -15.81 -12.58 39.76
N GLU A 242 -15.66 -11.28 39.96
CA GLU A 242 -15.37 -10.34 38.87
C GLU A 242 -14.05 -10.66 38.18
N GLN A 243 -14.07 -10.72 36.86
CA GLN A 243 -12.89 -10.88 36.03
C GLN A 243 -12.38 -9.50 35.64
N GLY A 244 -11.12 -9.21 35.92
CA GLY A 244 -10.50 -7.95 35.53
C GLY A 244 -10.43 -7.83 34.01
N ALA A 245 -10.37 -6.61 33.48
CA ALA A 245 -10.25 -6.35 32.04
C ALA A 245 -8.99 -6.96 31.38
N ASN A 246 -8.02 -7.39 32.19
CA ASN A 246 -6.79 -8.05 31.76
C ASN A 246 -6.79 -9.56 32.05
N THR A 247 -7.86 -10.13 32.60
CA THR A 247 -7.93 -11.57 32.81
C THR A 247 -7.89 -12.27 31.45
N SER A 248 -6.86 -13.08 31.24
CA SER A 248 -6.65 -13.81 30.02
C SER A 248 -7.51 -15.07 29.98
N GLY A 249 -8.15 -15.31 28.84
CA GLY A 249 -8.96 -16.50 28.61
C GLY A 249 -9.38 -16.62 27.15
N LEU A 250 -9.77 -17.82 26.76
CA LEU A 250 -10.27 -18.10 25.42
C LEU A 250 -11.73 -18.53 25.50
N ILE A 251 -12.63 -17.60 25.18
CA ILE A 251 -14.07 -17.82 25.20
C ILE A 251 -14.46 -18.69 24.01
N LEU A 252 -15.14 -19.80 24.28
CA LEU A 252 -15.56 -20.78 23.28
C LEU A 252 -16.95 -20.44 22.74
N ARG A 253 -17.07 -20.26 21.42
CA ARG A 253 -18.34 -19.98 20.74
C ARG A 253 -18.48 -20.83 19.46
N ARG A 254 -19.72 -20.91 18.95
CA ARG A 254 -20.04 -21.50 17.65
C ARG A 254 -20.52 -20.40 16.72
N ASP A 255 -19.80 -20.18 15.63
CA ASP A 255 -20.08 -19.14 14.64
C ASP A 255 -20.78 -19.74 13.41
N VAL A 256 -21.77 -19.03 12.88
CA VAL A 256 -22.55 -19.42 11.69
C VAL A 256 -22.62 -18.30 10.64
N SER A 257 -21.73 -17.31 10.71
CA SER A 257 -21.74 -16.14 9.83
C SER A 257 -20.89 -16.26 8.57
N LEU A 258 -20.05 -17.30 8.44
CA LEU A 258 -19.22 -17.52 7.25
C LEU A 258 -20.05 -17.88 6.00
N ASN A 259 -21.24 -18.46 6.19
CA ASN A 259 -22.20 -18.77 5.14
C ASN A 259 -23.61 -18.38 5.61
N LEU A 260 -24.14 -17.29 5.07
CA LEU A 260 -25.49 -16.79 5.40
C LEU A 260 -26.59 -17.38 4.51
N ALA A 261 -26.28 -18.35 3.64
CA ALA A 261 -27.29 -19.10 2.89
C ALA A 261 -27.83 -20.25 3.75
N THR A 262 -26.93 -21.01 4.37
CA THR A 262 -27.26 -22.17 5.23
C THR A 262 -26.39 -22.14 6.48
N PRO A 263 -26.95 -22.39 7.67
CA PRO A 263 -26.17 -22.35 8.90
C PRO A 263 -25.12 -23.47 8.88
N GLN A 264 -23.85 -23.06 8.95
CA GLN A 264 -22.73 -23.97 9.09
C GLN A 264 -21.91 -23.54 10.30
N GLU A 265 -21.86 -24.39 11.30
CA GLU A 265 -21.11 -24.11 12.52
C GLU A 265 -19.61 -24.17 12.27
N THR A 266 -18.91 -23.15 12.77
CA THR A 266 -17.45 -23.06 12.81
C THR A 266 -17.06 -22.76 14.25
N GLN A 267 -16.04 -23.47 14.74
CA GLN A 267 -15.50 -23.20 16.07
C GLN A 267 -14.93 -21.77 16.10
N HIS A 268 -15.33 -20.98 17.10
CA HIS A 268 -14.88 -19.60 17.25
C HIS A 268 -14.25 -19.42 18.64
N TYR A 269 -12.99 -19.00 18.65
CA TYR A 269 -12.24 -18.68 19.85
C TYR A 269 -12.12 -17.17 20.03
N MET A 270 -12.69 -16.62 21.09
CA MET A 270 -12.64 -15.18 21.35
C MET A 270 -11.67 -14.90 22.50
N LEU A 271 -10.59 -14.18 22.19
CA LEU A 271 -9.50 -13.89 23.11
C LEU A 271 -9.89 -12.77 24.09
N ALA A 272 -9.95 -13.09 25.37
CA ALA A 272 -10.19 -12.15 26.46
C ALA A 272 -8.90 -11.67 27.14
N GLY A 273 -8.99 -10.50 27.77
CA GLY A 273 -7.89 -9.78 28.40
C GLY A 273 -7.19 -8.84 27.44
N ALA A 274 -7.22 -7.53 27.74
CA ALA A 274 -6.73 -6.49 26.83
C ALA A 274 -5.22 -6.54 26.52
N GLN A 275 -4.43 -7.22 27.37
CA GLN A 275 -2.99 -7.43 27.19
C GLN A 275 -2.66 -8.88 26.80
N SER A 276 -3.67 -9.72 26.62
CA SER A 276 -3.49 -11.11 26.25
C SER A 276 -3.06 -11.25 24.81
N THR A 277 -2.23 -12.27 24.56
CA THR A 277 -1.73 -12.59 23.24
C THR A 277 -1.87 -14.10 23.01
N LEU A 278 -2.54 -14.47 21.90
CA LEU A 278 -2.72 -15.85 21.47
C LEU A 278 -1.79 -16.15 20.31
N ARG A 279 -0.92 -17.15 20.49
CA ARG A 279 0.04 -17.63 19.49
C ARG A 279 -0.48 -18.92 18.86
N LEU A 280 -0.60 -18.95 17.54
CA LEU A 280 -0.94 -20.14 16.78
C LEU A 280 0.28 -20.63 16.01
N GLU A 281 0.64 -21.88 16.26
CA GLU A 281 1.83 -22.50 15.67
C GLU A 281 1.46 -23.86 15.08
N GLY A 282 1.90 -24.11 13.85
CA GLY A 282 1.79 -25.40 13.19
C GLY A 282 3.14 -26.08 13.08
N LYS A 283 3.17 -27.23 12.41
CA LYS A 283 4.43 -27.88 12.04
C LYS A 283 5.32 -26.92 11.25
N THR A 284 6.62 -26.87 11.57
CA THR A 284 7.59 -26.00 10.88
C THR A 284 7.50 -26.15 9.36
N GLY A 285 7.38 -25.02 8.67
CA GLY A 285 7.25 -24.96 7.22
C GLY A 285 5.84 -25.18 6.67
N ALA A 286 4.86 -25.61 7.49
CA ALA A 286 3.46 -25.65 7.08
C ALA A 286 2.91 -24.24 6.86
N ALA A 287 1.99 -24.12 5.91
CA ALA A 287 1.30 -22.88 5.61
C ALA A 287 -0.09 -22.86 6.26
N THR A 288 -0.47 -21.71 6.80
CA THR A 288 -1.83 -21.46 7.29
C THR A 288 -2.50 -20.44 6.39
N ASN A 289 -3.71 -20.79 5.94
CA ASN A 289 -4.59 -19.92 5.19
C ASN A 289 -5.23 -18.87 6.10
N VAL A 290 -5.35 -17.64 5.58
CA VAL A 290 -6.06 -16.51 6.21
C VAL A 290 -7.13 -16.01 5.24
N LYS A 291 -8.39 -16.35 5.51
CA LYS A 291 -9.52 -16.05 4.61
C LYS A 291 -9.67 -14.55 4.34
N GLU A 292 -9.55 -13.72 5.38
CA GLU A 292 -9.72 -12.27 5.32
C GLU A 292 -8.58 -11.55 4.57
N ARG A 293 -7.52 -12.28 4.19
CA ARG A 293 -6.45 -11.78 3.32
C ARG A 293 -6.51 -12.37 1.92
N THR A 294 -7.73 -12.46 1.39
CA THR A 294 -8.02 -12.99 0.05
C THR A 294 -7.60 -14.46 -0.07
N ASP A 295 -7.90 -15.24 0.96
CA ASP A 295 -7.64 -16.68 1.00
C ASP A 295 -6.16 -17.06 0.77
N ARG A 296 -5.24 -16.18 1.20
CA ARG A 296 -3.80 -16.37 1.06
C ARG A 296 -3.26 -17.27 2.16
N SER A 297 -2.21 -18.03 1.83
CA SER A 297 -1.53 -18.94 2.75
C SER A 297 -0.14 -18.44 3.10
N TYR A 298 0.21 -18.46 4.38
CA TYR A 298 1.47 -17.91 4.91
C TYR A 298 2.19 -18.93 5.79
N ARG A 299 3.53 -18.87 5.78
CA ARG A 299 4.37 -19.69 6.67
C ARG A 299 4.44 -19.08 8.07
N GLY A 300 4.97 -19.87 8.99
CA GLY A 300 5.31 -19.42 10.32
C GLY A 300 4.10 -19.41 11.25
N ILE A 301 4.15 -18.47 12.19
CA ILE A 301 3.31 -18.41 13.38
C ILE A 301 2.39 -17.21 13.25
N PHE A 302 1.21 -17.31 13.85
CA PHE A 302 0.28 -16.21 13.93
C PHE A 302 0.10 -15.77 15.36
N GLU A 303 0.07 -14.47 15.56
CA GLU A 303 -0.19 -13.84 16.84
C GLU A 303 -1.44 -12.98 16.72
N ILE A 304 -2.36 -13.19 17.66
CA ILE A 304 -3.62 -12.44 17.78
C ILE A 304 -3.63 -11.76 19.13
N GLY A 305 -4.00 -10.49 19.15
CA GLY A 305 -4.18 -9.73 20.38
C GLY A 305 -4.98 -8.45 20.13
N GLN A 306 -4.96 -7.56 21.13
CA GLN A 306 -5.69 -6.30 21.09
C GLN A 306 -4.74 -5.10 20.98
N LYS A 307 -5.05 -4.17 20.08
CA LYS A 307 -4.42 -2.84 20.01
C LYS A 307 -5.50 -1.80 19.74
N ASN A 308 -5.54 -0.73 20.55
CA ASN A 308 -6.58 0.32 20.46
C ASN A 308 -8.02 -0.24 20.48
N GLY A 309 -8.24 -1.31 21.27
CA GLY A 309 -9.53 -2.00 21.39
C GLY A 309 -9.97 -2.76 20.13
N GLN A 310 -9.07 -2.97 19.17
CA GLN A 310 -9.29 -3.71 17.93
C GLN A 310 -8.39 -4.95 17.88
N LEU A 311 -8.82 -5.95 17.12
CA LEU A 311 -8.01 -7.12 16.82
C LEU A 311 -6.78 -6.70 16.00
N TYR A 312 -5.61 -7.18 16.39
CA TYR A 312 -4.47 -7.29 15.49
C TYR A 312 -4.20 -8.75 15.12
N LEU A 313 -3.64 -8.95 13.93
CA LEU A 313 -3.09 -10.22 13.47
C LEU A 313 -1.67 -9.95 12.97
N VAL A 314 -0.68 -10.60 13.57
CA VAL A 314 0.72 -10.55 13.16
C VAL A 314 1.14 -11.93 12.68
N ASN A 315 1.84 -11.99 11.56
CA ASN A 315 2.51 -13.19 11.08
C ASN A 315 4.01 -13.09 11.41
N GLU A 316 4.51 -14.04 12.20
CA GLU A 316 5.92 -14.15 12.59
C GLU A 316 6.56 -15.34 11.88
N LEU A 317 7.67 -15.11 11.18
CA LEU A 317 8.34 -16.13 10.37
C LEU A 317 9.84 -15.87 10.25
N PRO A 318 10.65 -16.89 9.88
CA PRO A 318 12.06 -16.68 9.58
C PRO A 318 12.26 -15.59 8.54
N PHE A 319 13.22 -14.69 8.78
CA PHE A 319 13.34 -13.48 8.00
C PHE A 319 13.60 -13.74 6.50
N GLN A 320 14.36 -14.80 6.15
CA GLN A 320 14.56 -15.17 4.75
C GLN A 320 13.26 -15.63 4.07
N GLN A 321 12.37 -16.33 4.78
CA GLN A 321 11.10 -16.82 4.22
C GLN A 321 10.13 -15.67 3.90
N TYR A 322 10.19 -14.60 4.68
CA TYR A 322 9.50 -13.36 4.34
C TYR A 322 9.99 -12.79 3.01
N LEU A 323 11.32 -12.76 2.80
CA LEU A 323 11.93 -12.24 1.58
C LEU A 323 11.60 -13.09 0.35
N TYR A 324 11.37 -14.40 0.48
CA TYR A 324 10.91 -15.23 -0.65
C TYR A 324 9.61 -14.69 -1.25
N SER A 325 8.66 -14.28 -0.41
CA SER A 325 7.38 -13.72 -0.85
C SER A 325 7.54 -12.28 -1.33
N VAL A 326 8.29 -11.45 -0.59
CA VAL A 326 8.48 -10.04 -0.95
C VAL A 326 9.16 -9.89 -2.31
N VAL A 327 10.30 -10.55 -2.51
CA VAL A 327 11.01 -10.43 -3.79
C VAL A 327 10.16 -10.96 -4.94
N GLY A 328 9.40 -12.05 -4.74
CA GLY A 328 8.50 -12.56 -5.77
C GLY A 328 7.25 -11.74 -6.04
N ALA A 329 6.82 -10.92 -5.08
CA ALA A 329 5.75 -9.96 -5.28
C ALA A 329 6.24 -8.67 -5.97
N GLU A 330 7.50 -8.31 -5.79
CA GLU A 330 8.09 -7.08 -6.32
C GLU A 330 8.60 -7.22 -7.76
N VAL A 331 9.24 -8.35 -8.10
CA VAL A 331 9.86 -8.56 -9.42
C VAL A 331 9.54 -9.93 -10.02
N PRO A 332 9.46 -10.05 -11.37
CA PRO A 332 9.26 -11.33 -12.04
C PRO A 332 10.35 -12.36 -11.70
N SER A 333 9.92 -13.57 -11.33
CA SER A 333 10.82 -14.69 -11.01
C SER A 333 11.69 -15.17 -12.18
N SER A 334 11.37 -14.75 -13.40
CA SER A 334 12.11 -15.05 -14.62
C SER A 334 13.30 -14.13 -14.88
N TRP A 335 13.51 -13.10 -14.05
CA TRP A 335 14.65 -12.20 -14.18
C TRP A 335 15.98 -12.89 -13.83
N GLY A 336 17.08 -12.34 -14.35
CA GLY A 336 18.43 -12.86 -14.11
C GLY A 336 18.80 -12.85 -12.62
N ALA A 337 19.62 -13.82 -12.21
CA ALA A 337 19.96 -14.04 -10.79
C ALA A 337 20.52 -12.78 -10.11
N GLU A 338 21.34 -12.00 -10.79
CA GLU A 338 21.95 -10.79 -10.22
C GLU A 338 20.92 -9.68 -9.95
N ALA A 339 19.89 -9.55 -10.78
CA ALA A 339 18.78 -8.62 -10.51
C ALA A 339 17.94 -9.08 -9.31
N LEU A 340 17.67 -10.40 -9.20
CA LEU A 340 16.95 -10.98 -8.07
C LEU A 340 17.73 -10.82 -6.75
N LYS A 341 19.05 -11.02 -6.77
CA LYS A 341 19.94 -10.81 -5.63
C LYS A 341 19.98 -9.34 -5.19
N ALA A 342 20.07 -8.41 -6.14
CA ALA A 342 20.01 -6.97 -5.85
C ALA A 342 18.69 -6.60 -5.17
N GLN A 343 17.57 -7.11 -5.69
CA GLN A 343 16.25 -6.92 -5.07
C GLN A 343 16.18 -7.56 -3.67
N ALA A 344 16.76 -8.74 -3.45
CA ALA A 344 16.76 -9.40 -2.14
C ALA A 344 17.51 -8.59 -1.07
N VAL A 345 18.72 -8.11 -1.38
CA VAL A 345 19.54 -7.30 -0.46
C VAL A 345 18.89 -5.94 -0.18
N ALA A 346 18.32 -5.29 -1.22
CA ALA A 346 17.56 -4.05 -1.04
C ALA A 346 16.29 -4.29 -0.19
N ALA A 347 15.55 -5.37 -0.42
CA ALA A 347 14.36 -5.68 0.36
C ALA A 347 14.70 -5.96 1.83
N ARG A 348 15.77 -6.73 2.09
CA ARG A 348 16.29 -7.04 3.43
C ARG A 348 16.69 -5.78 4.19
N SER A 349 17.50 -4.94 3.57
CA SER A 349 18.01 -3.71 4.19
C SER A 349 16.87 -2.76 4.55
N TYR A 350 15.85 -2.66 3.69
CA TYR A 350 14.65 -1.86 3.96
C TYR A 350 13.88 -2.38 5.16
N ALA A 351 13.60 -3.68 5.22
CA ALA A 351 12.84 -4.29 6.31
C ALA A 351 13.54 -4.13 7.67
N LEU A 352 14.87 -4.31 7.71
CA LEU A 352 15.68 -4.05 8.91
C LEU A 352 15.67 -2.57 9.30
N PHE A 353 15.67 -1.66 8.32
CA PHE A 353 15.69 -0.22 8.57
C PHE A 353 14.39 0.27 9.23
N GLN A 354 13.24 -0.35 8.96
CA GLN A 354 11.97 0.03 9.56
C GLN A 354 11.93 -0.18 11.08
N GLY A 355 12.77 -1.07 11.63
CA GLY A 355 12.87 -1.33 13.07
C GLY A 355 11.52 -1.72 13.70
N SER A 356 11.15 -1.08 14.81
CA SER A 356 9.91 -1.35 15.55
C SER A 356 8.80 -0.31 15.30
N LYS A 357 8.75 0.26 14.09
CA LYS A 357 7.84 1.36 13.73
C LYS A 357 6.35 1.07 13.98
N PHE A 358 5.91 -0.19 13.90
CA PHE A 358 4.51 -0.57 14.05
C PHE A 358 4.17 -1.18 15.40
N GLU A 359 4.99 -0.92 16.42
CA GLU A 359 4.86 -1.36 17.81
C GLU A 359 4.86 -2.89 17.99
N VAL A 360 3.82 -3.58 17.55
CA VAL A 360 3.67 -5.05 17.63
C VAL A 360 4.35 -5.81 16.48
N ALA A 361 4.80 -5.08 15.46
CA ALA A 361 5.38 -5.63 14.23
C ALA A 361 6.51 -4.74 13.69
N HIS A 362 7.37 -5.33 12.86
CA HIS A 362 8.45 -4.64 12.16
C HIS A 362 7.94 -3.93 10.90
N VAL A 363 7.03 -4.59 10.18
CA VAL A 363 6.47 -4.13 8.88
C VAL A 363 4.98 -4.47 8.77
N VAL A 364 4.29 -3.87 7.80
CA VAL A 364 2.91 -4.24 7.42
C VAL A 364 2.90 -4.98 6.08
N ASP A 365 1.86 -5.77 5.81
CA ASP A 365 1.76 -6.60 4.60
C ASP A 365 1.27 -5.86 3.32
N THR A 366 1.32 -4.53 3.34
CA THR A 366 0.90 -3.66 2.24
C THR A 366 2.08 -2.91 1.65
N THR A 367 1.87 -2.25 0.51
CA THR A 367 2.88 -1.40 -0.15
C THR A 367 3.31 -0.19 0.68
N LEU A 368 2.72 0.06 1.85
CA LEU A 368 3.25 1.01 2.83
C LEU A 368 4.61 0.57 3.38
N SER A 369 4.85 -0.75 3.46
CA SER A 369 6.16 -1.33 3.73
C SER A 369 6.66 -2.05 2.48
N GLN A 370 6.28 -3.30 2.28
CA GLN A 370 6.65 -4.11 1.12
C GLN A 370 5.50 -5.07 0.81
N ALA A 371 5.30 -5.42 -0.46
CA ALA A 371 4.26 -6.37 -0.85
C ALA A 371 4.55 -7.76 -0.26
N TYR A 372 3.73 -8.22 0.69
CA TYR A 372 3.86 -9.54 1.31
C TYR A 372 2.57 -10.36 1.14
N TYR A 373 2.62 -11.37 0.28
CA TYR A 373 1.44 -12.13 -0.16
C TYR A 373 1.51 -13.62 0.16
N GLY A 374 2.44 -14.00 1.03
CA GLY A 374 2.62 -15.37 1.49
C GLY A 374 3.19 -16.29 0.42
N THR A 375 2.90 -17.58 0.58
CA THR A 375 3.54 -18.71 -0.14
C THR A 375 3.29 -18.73 -1.66
N ALA A 376 2.24 -18.05 -2.14
CA ALA A 376 1.93 -18.02 -3.58
C ALA A 376 2.96 -17.27 -4.43
N TYR A 377 3.83 -16.49 -3.79
CA TYR A 377 4.89 -15.70 -4.44
C TYR A 377 6.29 -16.25 -4.19
N GLU A 378 6.40 -17.47 -3.66
CA GLU A 378 7.67 -18.15 -3.47
C GLU A 378 8.04 -18.92 -4.75
N TYR A 379 9.12 -18.51 -5.41
CA TYR A 379 9.62 -19.16 -6.61
C TYR A 379 11.05 -19.66 -6.40
N ALA A 380 11.41 -20.79 -7.02
CA ALA A 380 12.72 -21.42 -6.81
C ALA A 380 13.90 -20.49 -7.13
N SER A 381 13.83 -19.71 -8.22
CA SER A 381 14.87 -18.74 -8.59
C SER A 381 15.04 -17.62 -7.55
N ILE A 382 13.93 -17.19 -6.94
CA ILE A 382 13.92 -16.16 -5.91
C ILE A 382 14.44 -16.70 -4.59
N ILE A 383 14.02 -17.90 -4.18
CA ILE A 383 14.54 -18.57 -2.98
C ILE A 383 16.07 -18.69 -3.10
N GLN A 384 16.57 -19.16 -4.24
CA GLN A 384 18.01 -19.24 -4.49
C GLN A 384 18.72 -17.89 -4.40
N ALA A 385 18.14 -16.81 -4.93
CA ALA A 385 18.74 -15.47 -4.86
C ALA A 385 18.74 -14.89 -3.43
N VAL A 386 17.66 -15.10 -2.68
CA VAL A 386 17.54 -14.67 -1.28
C VAL A 386 18.54 -15.42 -0.41
N ASP A 387 18.63 -16.75 -0.56
CA ASP A 387 19.55 -17.60 0.20
C ASP A 387 21.01 -17.31 -0.17
N ALA A 388 21.31 -17.09 -1.46
CA ALA A 388 22.67 -16.77 -1.91
C ALA A 388 23.18 -15.40 -1.38
N THR A 389 22.27 -14.54 -0.91
CA THR A 389 22.59 -13.24 -0.32
C THR A 389 22.23 -13.19 1.16
N GLU A 390 22.09 -14.34 1.82
CA GLU A 390 21.68 -14.41 3.21
C GLU A 390 22.58 -13.54 4.11
N GLY A 391 21.92 -12.66 4.86
CA GLY A 391 22.55 -11.69 5.76
C GLY A 391 23.16 -10.47 5.06
N GLU A 392 23.19 -10.40 3.73
CA GLU A 392 23.78 -9.24 3.07
C GLU A 392 22.83 -8.03 3.10
N VAL A 393 23.38 -6.89 3.54
CA VAL A 393 22.71 -5.61 3.72
C VAL A 393 23.54 -4.44 3.16
N VAL A 394 22.87 -3.32 2.87
CA VAL A 394 23.49 -2.09 2.39
C VAL A 394 23.77 -1.16 3.57
N LEU A 395 25.03 -0.77 3.75
CA LEU A 395 25.45 0.18 4.79
C LEU A 395 26.09 1.44 4.19
N LYS A 396 25.92 2.57 4.87
CA LYS A 396 26.65 3.82 4.65
C LYS A 396 27.22 4.30 5.97
N ASP A 397 28.52 4.61 6.00
CA ASP A 397 29.22 5.05 7.21
C ASP A 397 29.00 4.11 8.42
N GLY A 398 28.98 2.79 8.16
CA GLY A 398 28.75 1.75 9.16
C GLY A 398 27.31 1.66 9.69
N LYS A 399 26.35 2.36 9.07
CA LYS A 399 24.93 2.34 9.46
C LYS A 399 24.06 1.78 8.36
N LEU A 400 23.02 1.04 8.75
CA LEU A 400 22.01 0.55 7.83
C LEU A 400 21.31 1.72 7.15
N VAL A 401 21.09 1.59 5.84
CA VAL A 401 20.40 2.61 5.04
C VAL A 401 19.02 2.17 4.61
N GLU A 402 18.12 3.13 4.44
CA GLU A 402 16.82 2.87 3.84
C GLU A 402 16.98 2.63 2.34
N THR A 403 16.79 1.39 1.89
CA THR A 403 16.93 1.00 0.49
C THR A 403 15.58 1.05 -0.23
N VAL A 404 15.05 2.27 -0.42
CA VAL A 404 13.82 2.45 -1.22
C VAL A 404 14.07 2.05 -2.68
N PHE A 405 13.04 1.53 -3.35
CA PHE A 405 13.11 1.12 -4.75
C PHE A 405 11.77 1.39 -5.45
N SER A 406 11.78 1.48 -6.77
CA SER A 406 10.58 1.65 -7.59
C SER A 406 10.68 0.90 -8.91
N SER A 407 9.54 0.70 -9.58
CA SER A 407 9.49 -0.15 -10.77
C SER A 407 10.39 0.34 -11.90
N ASN A 408 10.26 1.60 -12.28
CA ASN A 408 11.03 2.17 -13.38
C ASN A 408 11.26 3.66 -13.14
N SER A 409 12.51 4.13 -13.24
CA SER A 409 12.84 5.53 -12.99
C SER A 409 12.63 6.46 -14.19
N GLY A 410 12.46 5.90 -15.39
CA GLY A 410 12.30 6.64 -16.64
C GLY A 410 13.63 7.06 -17.27
N GLY A 411 14.73 6.38 -16.92
CA GLY A 411 16.08 6.63 -17.41
C GLY A 411 16.98 7.38 -16.44
N MET A 412 16.44 7.96 -15.36
CA MET A 412 17.18 8.63 -14.30
C MET A 412 16.41 8.51 -12.97
N THR A 413 17.07 8.12 -11.90
CA THR A 413 16.47 8.08 -10.55
C THR A 413 16.18 9.48 -10.04
N ALA A 414 15.18 9.59 -9.17
CA ALA A 414 14.81 10.85 -8.56
C ALA A 414 15.83 11.25 -7.47
N ASP A 415 16.03 12.55 -7.32
CA ASP A 415 16.59 13.11 -6.10
C ASP A 415 15.51 13.17 -5.01
N SER A 416 15.92 12.98 -3.76
CA SER A 416 15.06 13.18 -2.57
C SER A 416 14.21 14.46 -2.60
N THR A 417 14.75 15.57 -3.12
CA THR A 417 14.01 16.85 -3.23
C THR A 417 12.85 16.77 -4.22
N GLU A 418 12.91 15.88 -5.20
CA GLU A 418 11.87 15.67 -6.23
C GLU A 418 10.72 14.79 -5.75
N VAL A 419 10.84 14.21 -4.56
CA VAL A 419 9.80 13.32 -4.00
C VAL A 419 9.32 13.82 -2.65
N TRP A 420 10.22 14.07 -1.72
CA TRP A 420 9.88 14.50 -0.35
C TRP A 420 10.00 16.01 -0.14
N GLY A 421 10.64 16.72 -1.07
CA GLY A 421 10.87 18.17 -0.94
C GLY A 421 12.06 18.53 -0.02
N ASN A 422 12.76 17.55 0.53
CA ASN A 422 13.93 17.74 1.38
C ASN A 422 15.11 16.88 0.91
N ARG A 423 16.32 17.39 1.13
CA ARG A 423 17.56 16.73 0.72
C ARG A 423 17.88 15.52 1.61
N ASN A 424 18.32 14.43 0.98
CA ASN A 424 18.90 13.24 1.58
C ASN A 424 20.08 12.77 0.71
N ASP A 425 21.29 12.73 1.30
CA ASP A 425 22.52 12.42 0.56
C ASP A 425 22.66 10.94 0.13
N LEU A 426 21.71 10.07 0.48
CA LEU A 426 21.62 8.71 -0.06
C LEU A 426 20.88 8.67 -1.41
N PHE A 427 19.88 9.53 -1.59
CA PHE A 427 19.00 9.51 -2.77
C PHE A 427 19.28 10.71 -3.66
N THR A 428 20.36 10.60 -4.41
CA THR A 428 20.71 11.53 -5.47
C THR A 428 20.31 10.96 -6.83
N ALA A 429 20.01 11.82 -7.80
CA ALA A 429 19.74 11.38 -9.16
C ALA A 429 20.94 10.64 -9.78
N VAL A 430 20.69 9.43 -10.30
CA VAL A 430 21.66 8.59 -11.01
C VAL A 430 21.05 8.07 -12.31
N GLU A 431 21.87 7.95 -13.36
CA GLU A 431 21.40 7.44 -14.65
C GLU A 431 20.93 5.99 -14.51
N SER A 432 19.87 5.61 -15.22
CA SER A 432 19.29 4.26 -15.22
C SER A 432 18.95 3.82 -16.65
N PRO A 433 19.94 3.72 -17.56
CA PRO A 433 19.69 3.42 -18.98
C PRO A 433 19.00 2.07 -19.20
N GLY A 434 19.22 1.10 -18.30
CA GLY A 434 18.58 -0.20 -18.29
C GLY A 434 17.05 -0.18 -18.16
N ASP A 435 16.44 0.95 -17.74
CA ASP A 435 14.99 1.13 -17.68
C ASP A 435 14.30 0.93 -19.04
N SER A 436 15.03 1.20 -20.12
CA SER A 436 14.58 1.02 -21.50
C SER A 436 14.32 -0.45 -21.86
N SER A 437 14.87 -1.40 -21.10
CA SER A 437 14.61 -2.84 -21.28
C SER A 437 13.12 -3.18 -21.14
N SER A 438 12.36 -2.39 -20.39
CA SER A 438 10.90 -2.50 -20.25
C SER A 438 10.14 -2.24 -21.55
N GLN A 439 10.79 -1.62 -22.54
CA GLN A 439 10.21 -1.22 -23.84
C GLN A 439 10.70 -2.08 -25.01
N ALA A 440 11.68 -2.96 -24.81
CA ALA A 440 12.42 -3.59 -25.90
C ALA A 440 11.57 -4.41 -26.88
N ALA A 441 10.44 -4.94 -26.43
CA ALA A 441 9.52 -5.74 -27.25
C ALA A 441 8.38 -4.93 -27.89
N LEU A 442 8.25 -3.64 -27.56
CA LEU A 442 7.12 -2.82 -27.98
C LEU A 442 7.34 -2.20 -29.36
N LYS A 443 6.22 -1.97 -30.05
CA LYS A 443 6.21 -1.35 -31.37
C LYS A 443 6.13 0.18 -31.25
N SER A 444 6.47 0.85 -32.34
CA SER A 444 6.23 2.27 -32.49
C SER A 444 4.86 2.56 -33.11
N TRP A 445 4.43 3.80 -32.99
CA TRP A 445 3.20 4.33 -33.55
C TRP A 445 3.48 5.62 -34.31
N TYR A 446 2.85 5.76 -35.47
CA TYR A 446 2.79 7.02 -36.20
C TYR A 446 1.66 7.86 -35.63
N HIS A 447 1.96 9.04 -35.10
CA HIS A 447 0.96 10.08 -34.87
C HIS A 447 0.66 10.73 -36.22
N VAL A 448 -0.58 10.66 -36.66
CA VAL A 448 -0.98 11.04 -38.01
C VAL A 448 -2.08 12.09 -38.03
N LEU A 449 -2.09 12.89 -39.09
CA LEU A 449 -3.18 13.77 -39.48
C LEU A 449 -3.88 13.19 -40.70
N LEU A 450 -5.18 12.90 -40.55
CA LEU A 450 -6.04 12.43 -41.64
C LEU A 450 -6.50 13.59 -42.52
N PRO A 451 -6.88 13.34 -43.79
CA PRO A 451 -7.48 14.36 -44.66
C PRO A 451 -8.74 15.02 -44.09
N SER A 452 -9.45 14.34 -43.17
CA SER A 452 -10.61 14.87 -42.45
C SER A 452 -10.26 15.96 -41.42
N GLY A 453 -8.98 16.19 -41.13
CA GLY A 453 -8.51 17.09 -40.07
C GLY A 453 -8.41 16.42 -38.69
N VAL A 454 -8.78 15.14 -38.57
CA VAL A 454 -8.66 14.36 -37.34
C VAL A 454 -7.22 13.86 -37.16
N THR A 455 -6.69 13.96 -35.95
CA THR A 455 -5.41 13.35 -35.57
C THR A 455 -5.61 12.08 -34.75
N GLY A 456 -4.65 11.18 -34.82
CA GLY A 456 -4.61 9.98 -33.98
C GLY A 456 -3.38 9.12 -34.28
N TYR A 457 -3.37 7.88 -33.81
CA TYR A 457 -2.21 7.01 -33.84
C TYR A 457 -2.49 5.74 -34.64
N VAL A 458 -1.54 5.38 -35.51
CA VAL A 458 -1.54 4.11 -36.25
C VAL A 458 -0.26 3.34 -35.93
N ARG A 459 -0.40 2.06 -35.57
CA ARG A 459 0.73 1.21 -35.18
C ARG A 459 1.60 0.89 -36.39
N GLU A 460 2.91 0.86 -36.19
CA GLU A 460 3.86 0.79 -37.31
C GLU A 460 3.76 -0.49 -38.17
N ASP A 461 3.30 -1.60 -37.59
CA ASP A 461 3.09 -2.88 -38.27
C ASP A 461 1.89 -2.86 -39.24
N ASN A 462 0.99 -1.89 -39.07
CA ASN A 462 -0.18 -1.69 -39.92
C ASN A 462 0.01 -0.55 -40.95
N ALA A 463 1.21 0.02 -41.03
CA ALA A 463 1.49 1.23 -41.78
C ALA A 463 2.73 1.10 -42.66
N LYS A 464 2.74 1.83 -43.77
CA LYS A 464 3.89 1.97 -44.66
C LYS A 464 4.04 3.42 -45.09
N GLU A 465 5.27 3.95 -45.00
CA GLU A 465 5.62 5.25 -45.55
C GLU A 465 5.55 5.22 -47.09
N THR A 466 4.98 6.26 -47.68
CA THR A 466 4.81 6.38 -49.14
C THR A 466 6.04 6.93 -49.84
N GLY A 467 6.96 7.56 -49.10
CA GLY A 467 8.10 8.32 -49.63
C GLY A 467 7.73 9.75 -50.08
N ASN A 468 6.45 10.07 -50.24
CA ASN A 468 5.99 11.41 -50.57
C ASN A 468 6.04 12.34 -49.34
N LYS A 469 6.27 13.64 -49.58
CA LYS A 469 6.31 14.67 -48.55
C LYS A 469 5.34 15.81 -48.85
N THR A 470 4.83 16.45 -47.79
CA THR A 470 4.15 17.75 -47.89
C THR A 470 5.14 18.83 -48.29
N SER A 471 4.65 20.00 -48.72
CA SER A 471 5.51 21.17 -48.98
C SER A 471 6.30 21.64 -47.74
N ALA A 472 5.83 21.28 -46.54
CA ALA A 472 6.52 21.53 -45.27
C ALA A 472 7.51 20.41 -44.88
N GLY A 473 7.67 19.39 -45.71
CA GLY A 473 8.64 18.30 -45.52
C GLY A 473 8.15 17.10 -44.70
N LEU A 474 6.88 17.07 -44.27
CA LEU A 474 6.30 15.94 -43.52
C LEU A 474 6.00 14.76 -44.43
N LEU A 475 6.33 13.55 -43.99
CA LEU A 475 6.10 12.33 -44.77
C LEU A 475 4.62 11.93 -44.78
N TYR A 476 4.20 11.28 -45.87
CA TYR A 476 2.91 10.60 -45.94
C TYR A 476 3.06 9.10 -45.67
N MET A 477 2.08 8.50 -44.99
CA MET A 477 1.91 7.05 -44.88
C MET A 477 0.58 6.58 -45.46
N THR A 478 0.49 5.29 -45.75
CA THR A 478 -0.76 4.55 -45.99
C THR A 478 -0.79 3.29 -45.10
N VAL A 479 -1.96 2.70 -44.92
CA VAL A 479 -2.11 1.46 -44.14
C VAL A 479 -2.00 0.22 -45.00
N THR A 480 -1.58 -0.89 -44.39
CA THR A 480 -1.37 -2.18 -45.07
C THR A 480 -2.62 -3.07 -45.05
N SER A 481 -3.58 -2.79 -44.17
CA SER A 481 -4.78 -3.60 -43.97
C SER A 481 -6.07 -2.77 -44.05
N LYS A 482 -7.16 -3.40 -44.47
CA LYS A 482 -8.50 -2.79 -44.51
C LYS A 482 -9.00 -2.48 -43.09
N ASP A 483 -9.77 -1.41 -42.95
CA ASP A 483 -10.41 -0.99 -41.69
C ASP A 483 -9.41 -0.82 -40.52
N THR A 484 -8.20 -0.35 -40.84
CA THR A 484 -7.15 -0.10 -39.84
C THR A 484 -7.57 1.04 -38.92
N ASN A 485 -7.62 0.78 -37.62
CA ASN A 485 -8.03 1.76 -36.61
C ASN A 485 -6.97 2.87 -36.45
N VAL A 486 -7.45 4.11 -36.46
CA VAL A 486 -6.71 5.30 -36.01
C VAL A 486 -7.16 5.60 -34.59
N ARG A 487 -6.23 5.52 -33.62
CA ARG A 487 -6.57 5.53 -32.19
C ARG A 487 -6.27 6.88 -31.54
N GLN A 488 -6.95 7.19 -30.43
CA GLN A 488 -6.71 8.44 -29.71
C GLN A 488 -5.34 8.46 -28.99
N LEU A 489 -4.89 7.31 -28.50
CA LEU A 489 -3.60 7.13 -27.83
C LEU A 489 -2.76 6.06 -28.56
N PRO A 490 -1.42 6.09 -28.45
CA PRO A 490 -0.55 5.05 -29.03
C PRO A 490 -0.57 3.77 -28.17
N LEU A 491 -1.76 3.25 -27.87
CA LEU A 491 -2.00 2.06 -27.06
C LEU A 491 -3.20 1.29 -27.63
N ILE A 492 -3.13 -0.04 -27.61
CA ILE A 492 -4.24 -0.89 -28.04
C ILE A 492 -5.30 -0.92 -26.92
N GLN A 493 -6.46 -0.35 -27.22
CA GLN A 493 -7.63 -0.36 -26.33
C GLN A 493 -8.83 -0.91 -27.09
N SER A 494 -9.20 -2.15 -26.80
CA SER A 494 -10.29 -2.84 -27.52
C SER A 494 -11.68 -2.31 -27.17
N ASN A 495 -11.80 -1.63 -26.03
CA ASN A 495 -13.04 -1.06 -25.50
C ASN A 495 -13.18 0.45 -25.75
N VAL A 496 -12.26 1.06 -26.51
CA VAL A 496 -12.29 2.48 -26.87
C VAL A 496 -12.48 2.59 -28.37
N GLU A 497 -13.52 3.31 -28.78
CA GLU A 497 -13.79 3.56 -30.20
C GLU A 497 -12.62 4.34 -30.84
N PRO A 498 -12.18 3.95 -32.04
CA PRO A 498 -11.15 4.66 -32.75
C PRO A 498 -11.66 6.04 -33.22
N VAL A 499 -10.76 7.01 -33.32
CA VAL A 499 -11.08 8.37 -33.82
C VAL A 499 -11.26 8.40 -35.34
N GLY A 500 -10.82 7.34 -36.03
CA GLY A 500 -11.02 7.16 -37.46
C GLY A 500 -10.59 5.77 -37.91
N LYS A 501 -10.79 5.48 -39.20
CA LYS A 501 -10.29 4.28 -39.87
C LYS A 501 -9.62 4.66 -41.18
N MET A 502 -8.67 3.83 -41.60
CA MET A 502 -7.98 3.96 -42.88
C MET A 502 -8.02 2.62 -43.64
N ASN A 503 -8.01 2.71 -44.96
CA ASN A 503 -7.88 1.58 -45.88
C ASN A 503 -6.62 1.71 -46.74
N PRO A 504 -6.11 0.62 -47.32
CA PRO A 504 -4.97 0.69 -48.23
C PRO A 504 -5.24 1.65 -49.39
N GLY A 505 -4.32 2.59 -49.60
CA GLY A 505 -4.45 3.68 -50.57
C GLY A 505 -4.87 5.01 -49.95
N ASP A 506 -5.53 5.02 -48.79
CA ASP A 506 -5.75 6.24 -48.02
C ASP A 506 -4.42 6.78 -47.51
N THR A 507 -4.20 8.09 -47.60
CA THR A 507 -2.97 8.73 -47.15
C THR A 507 -3.19 9.59 -45.91
N ALA A 508 -2.27 9.53 -44.96
CA ALA A 508 -2.22 10.42 -43.81
C ALA A 508 -0.83 11.06 -43.67
N VAL A 509 -0.78 12.29 -43.16
CA VAL A 509 0.50 12.98 -42.88
C VAL A 509 1.04 12.47 -41.55
N ILE A 510 2.30 12.05 -41.52
CA ILE A 510 3.00 11.68 -40.29
C ILE A 510 3.44 12.96 -39.58
N LEU A 511 2.95 13.17 -38.37
CA LEU A 511 3.29 14.30 -37.50
C LEU A 511 4.53 13.99 -36.66
N GLU A 512 4.60 12.78 -36.13
CA GLU A 512 5.73 12.23 -35.39
C GLU A 512 5.63 10.69 -35.31
N LYS A 513 6.72 10.04 -34.91
CA LYS A 513 6.77 8.62 -34.55
C LYS A 513 7.09 8.51 -33.06
N VAL A 514 6.28 7.77 -32.32
CA VAL A 514 6.38 7.63 -30.86
C VAL A 514 6.39 6.15 -30.44
N ALA A 515 6.90 5.86 -29.25
CA ALA A 515 6.80 4.52 -28.67
C ALA A 515 5.34 4.19 -28.27
N GLU A 516 5.00 2.91 -28.22
CA GLU A 516 3.73 2.44 -27.68
C GLU A 516 3.58 2.85 -26.20
N SER A 517 2.52 3.58 -25.88
CA SER A 517 2.20 4.00 -24.53
C SER A 517 1.86 2.79 -23.66
N ASN A 518 2.48 2.68 -22.50
CA ASN A 518 2.30 1.62 -21.52
C ASN A 518 2.39 2.19 -20.09
N SER A 519 2.97 1.43 -19.16
CA SER A 519 3.18 1.86 -17.77
C SER A 519 4.44 2.71 -17.60
N TYR A 520 5.45 2.55 -18.47
CA TYR A 520 6.81 3.10 -18.29
C TYR A 520 7.17 4.18 -19.29
N ASP A 521 6.63 4.14 -20.51
CA ASP A 521 6.60 5.27 -21.45
C ASP A 521 5.14 5.51 -21.78
N TRP A 522 4.61 6.70 -21.49
CA TRP A 522 3.16 6.86 -21.43
C TRP A 522 2.68 8.22 -21.92
N VAL A 523 1.50 8.18 -22.54
CA VAL A 523 0.69 9.35 -22.88
C VAL A 523 -0.65 9.25 -22.15
N ARG A 524 -1.08 10.35 -21.51
CA ARG A 524 -2.35 10.47 -20.78
C ARG A 524 -3.09 11.75 -21.16
N GLY A 525 -4.40 11.74 -21.02
CA GLY A 525 -5.27 12.82 -21.48
C GLY A 525 -5.54 12.77 -23.00
N PRO A 526 -5.88 13.91 -23.63
CA PRO A 526 -5.93 15.24 -23.03
C PRO A 526 -7.01 15.34 -21.95
N TYR A 527 -6.67 15.95 -20.81
CA TYR A 527 -7.62 16.25 -19.74
C TYR A 527 -8.17 17.67 -19.89
N THR A 528 -9.45 17.81 -19.62
CA THR A 528 -10.13 19.11 -19.56
C THR A 528 -9.78 19.87 -18.28
N SER A 529 -10.06 21.17 -18.25
CA SER A 529 -9.96 22.00 -17.04
C SER A 529 -10.74 21.38 -15.86
N ASP A 530 -11.97 20.91 -16.11
CA ASP A 530 -12.85 20.40 -15.06
C ASP A 530 -12.35 19.08 -14.47
N GLU A 531 -11.84 18.17 -15.31
CA GLU A 531 -11.23 16.91 -14.85
C GLU A 531 -10.00 17.15 -13.97
N LEU A 532 -9.13 18.10 -14.36
CA LEU A 532 -7.94 18.45 -13.59
C LEU A 532 -8.30 19.13 -12.27
N LEU A 533 -9.25 20.08 -12.28
CA LEU A 533 -9.73 20.73 -11.05
C LEU A 533 -10.37 19.73 -10.09
N ALA A 534 -11.15 18.78 -10.60
CA ALA A 534 -11.70 17.70 -9.79
C ALA A 534 -10.62 16.84 -9.14
N SER A 535 -9.56 16.49 -9.89
CA SER A 535 -8.44 15.70 -9.38
C SER A 535 -7.54 16.46 -8.39
N LEU A 536 -7.42 17.78 -8.52
CA LEU A 536 -6.60 18.62 -7.64
C LEU A 536 -7.26 18.88 -6.27
N LYS A 537 -8.58 18.68 -6.16
CA LYS A 537 -9.34 18.98 -4.95
C LYS A 537 -8.80 18.21 -3.74
N GLY A 538 -8.42 18.95 -2.70
CA GLY A 538 -7.86 18.39 -1.46
C GLY A 538 -6.39 17.95 -1.58
N LYS A 539 -5.73 18.22 -2.72
CA LYS A 539 -4.30 17.99 -2.92
C LYS A 539 -3.48 19.27 -2.84
N THR A 540 -4.10 20.43 -3.01
CA THR A 540 -3.45 21.73 -2.83
C THR A 540 -3.87 22.40 -1.53
N THR A 541 -2.97 23.20 -0.96
CA THR A 541 -3.25 24.05 0.23
C THR A 541 -3.89 25.37 -0.16
N ASN A 542 -3.59 25.89 -1.35
CA ASN A 542 -4.13 27.13 -1.88
C ASN A 542 -5.42 26.91 -2.68
N SER A 543 -6.21 27.98 -2.82
CA SER A 543 -7.44 27.97 -3.61
C SER A 543 -7.12 27.75 -5.09
N LEU A 544 -7.84 26.81 -5.71
CA LEU A 544 -7.73 26.52 -7.13
C LEU A 544 -8.42 27.61 -7.98
N PRO A 545 -7.96 27.88 -9.21
CA PRO A 545 -8.66 28.77 -10.12
C PRO A 545 -10.00 28.19 -10.56
N ALA A 546 -10.92 29.04 -11.05
CA ALA A 546 -12.23 28.60 -11.54
C ALA A 546 -12.15 27.77 -12.82
N SER A 547 -11.12 27.98 -13.64
CA SER A 547 -10.79 27.19 -14.83
C SER A 547 -9.28 27.18 -15.05
N ILE A 548 -8.75 26.17 -15.72
CA ILE A 548 -7.34 26.04 -16.08
C ILE A 548 -7.21 26.29 -17.58
N SER A 549 -6.55 27.40 -17.94
CA SER A 549 -6.28 27.84 -19.31
C SER A 549 -4.81 27.71 -19.71
N SER A 550 -3.90 27.69 -18.73
CA SER A 550 -2.50 27.29 -18.90
C SER A 550 -2.09 26.36 -17.76
N LEU A 551 -1.18 25.43 -18.05
CA LEU A 551 -0.63 24.50 -17.08
C LEU A 551 0.82 24.19 -17.44
N ASP A 552 1.74 24.72 -16.64
CA ASP A 552 3.14 24.84 -17.01
C ASP A 552 4.03 24.25 -15.91
N VAL A 553 4.94 23.34 -16.27
CA VAL A 553 6.04 22.93 -15.39
C VAL A 553 7.08 24.05 -15.41
N THR A 554 7.19 24.81 -14.32
CA THR A 554 8.08 25.97 -14.24
C THR A 554 9.42 25.67 -13.58
N GLU A 555 9.53 24.53 -12.89
CA GLU A 555 10.76 24.10 -12.23
C GLU A 555 10.87 22.58 -12.30
N ARG A 556 12.08 22.10 -12.57
CA ARG A 556 12.42 20.67 -12.62
C ARG A 556 13.61 20.42 -11.71
N GLY A 557 13.64 19.24 -11.10
CA GLY A 557 14.78 18.84 -10.29
C GLY A 557 15.87 18.15 -11.11
N PRO A 558 16.90 17.60 -10.43
CA PRO A 558 18.05 16.99 -11.08
C PRO A 558 17.75 15.85 -12.05
N SER A 559 16.66 15.09 -11.84
CA SER A 559 16.26 14.00 -12.75
C SER A 559 15.35 14.46 -13.89
N GLY A 560 14.96 15.74 -13.89
CA GLY A 560 13.99 16.30 -14.82
C GLY A 560 12.54 16.18 -14.36
N ARG A 561 12.27 15.64 -13.16
CA ARG A 561 10.92 15.55 -12.58
C ARG A 561 10.36 16.93 -12.26
N ALA A 562 9.05 17.08 -12.39
CA ALA A 562 8.38 18.34 -12.10
C ALA A 562 8.42 18.66 -10.59
N LEU A 563 8.97 19.83 -10.25
CA LEU A 563 9.00 20.36 -8.87
C LEU A 563 7.89 21.38 -8.64
N THR A 564 7.71 22.29 -9.60
CA THR A 564 6.75 23.37 -9.51
C THR A 564 5.90 23.41 -10.76
N ILE A 565 4.57 23.37 -10.59
CA ILE A 565 3.61 23.50 -11.68
C ILE A 565 2.71 24.70 -11.40
N LYS A 566 2.49 25.52 -12.43
CA LYS A 566 1.60 26.68 -12.37
C LYS A 566 0.37 26.47 -13.23
N ALA A 567 -0.81 26.74 -12.67
CA ALA A 567 -2.05 26.86 -13.41
C ALA A 567 -2.40 28.34 -13.56
N ASN A 568 -2.56 28.84 -14.79
CA ASN A 568 -2.77 30.26 -15.09
C ASN A 568 -1.73 31.19 -14.42
N GLY A 569 -0.48 30.75 -14.31
CA GLY A 569 0.59 31.48 -13.62
C GLY A 569 0.54 31.43 -12.08
N GLN A 570 -0.48 30.82 -11.47
CA GLN A 570 -0.53 30.55 -10.03
C GLN A 570 0.10 29.19 -9.72
N VAL A 571 1.02 29.13 -8.75
CA VAL A 571 1.62 27.86 -8.29
C VAL A 571 0.55 26.95 -7.68
N LEU A 572 0.57 25.67 -8.04
CA LEU A 572 -0.23 24.63 -7.38
C LEU A 572 0.53 24.14 -6.15
N ASP A 573 0.13 24.59 -4.96
CA ASP A 573 0.89 24.34 -3.71
C ASP A 573 0.54 22.96 -3.14
N VAL A 574 1.36 21.97 -3.49
CA VAL A 574 1.28 20.59 -3.04
C VAL A 574 2.23 20.36 -1.86
N LYS A 575 1.84 19.52 -0.90
CA LYS A 575 2.64 19.18 0.29
C LYS A 575 4.08 18.72 -0.02
N TYR A 576 4.26 17.97 -1.10
CA TYR A 576 5.56 17.52 -1.62
C TYR A 576 5.42 17.16 -3.12
N PRO A 577 6.50 17.20 -3.92
CA PRO A 577 6.37 17.13 -5.38
C PRO A 577 5.81 15.81 -5.94
N ASP A 578 6.11 14.65 -5.33
CA ASP A 578 5.55 13.36 -5.82
C ASP A 578 4.01 13.31 -5.80
N MET A 579 3.37 14.16 -4.97
CA MET A 579 1.92 14.25 -4.91
C MET A 579 1.27 14.64 -6.25
N PHE A 580 2.01 15.25 -7.18
CA PHE A 580 1.54 15.55 -8.54
C PHE A 580 1.02 14.31 -9.29
N ARG A 581 1.54 13.12 -8.98
CA ARG A 581 1.01 11.86 -9.55
C ARG A 581 -0.47 11.69 -9.23
N SER A 582 -0.82 11.82 -7.95
CA SER A 582 -2.21 11.70 -7.48
C SER A 582 -3.06 12.93 -7.79
N ALA A 583 -2.44 14.11 -7.92
CA ALA A 583 -3.14 15.37 -8.21
C ALA A 583 -3.57 15.51 -9.67
N PHE A 584 -2.96 14.78 -10.61
CA PHE A 584 -3.31 14.80 -12.04
C PHE A 584 -3.86 13.47 -12.54
N ASN A 585 -4.93 12.99 -11.92
CA ASN A 585 -5.69 11.80 -12.33
C ASN A 585 -4.87 10.50 -12.34
N GLY A 586 -3.94 10.36 -11.38
CA GLY A 586 -3.19 9.12 -11.17
C GLY A 586 -2.09 8.86 -12.20
N LEU A 587 -1.22 9.85 -12.44
CA LEU A 587 -0.09 9.69 -13.36
C LEU A 587 0.91 8.63 -12.84
N PRO A 588 1.52 7.83 -13.74
CA PRO A 588 2.49 6.81 -13.34
C PRO A 588 3.73 7.35 -12.60
N SER A 589 4.18 8.57 -12.94
CA SER A 589 5.34 9.23 -12.31
C SER A 589 5.25 10.76 -12.45
N THR A 590 6.15 11.51 -11.80
CA THR A 590 6.34 12.96 -11.96
C THR A 590 7.32 13.39 -13.08
N LEU A 591 7.86 12.43 -13.83
CA LEU A 591 8.74 12.69 -14.96
C LEU A 591 7.88 12.78 -16.22
N PHE A 592 7.35 13.98 -16.46
CA PHE A 592 6.49 14.24 -17.59
C PHE A 592 6.64 15.67 -18.12
N ASP A 593 6.17 15.84 -19.35
CA ASP A 593 5.88 17.11 -19.99
C ASP A 593 4.36 17.27 -20.13
N ILE A 594 3.92 18.52 -20.09
CA ILE A 594 2.52 18.91 -20.29
C ILE A 594 2.44 19.67 -21.62
N GLU A 595 1.52 19.24 -22.48
CA GLU A 595 1.25 19.89 -23.75
C GLU A 595 -0.21 20.37 -23.79
N SER A 596 -0.43 21.68 -23.97
CA SER A 596 -1.76 22.23 -24.26
C SER A 596 -2.17 21.88 -25.69
N THR A 597 -3.28 21.18 -25.88
CA THR A 597 -3.76 20.76 -27.21
C THR A 597 -4.34 21.92 -28.02
N GLY A 598 -4.89 22.93 -27.36
CA GLY A 598 -5.57 24.06 -27.99
C GLY A 598 -4.71 25.32 -28.14
N SER A 599 -3.41 25.29 -27.84
CA SER A 599 -2.54 26.46 -27.99
C SER A 599 -1.08 26.08 -28.25
N TYR A 600 -0.30 26.98 -28.86
CA TYR A 600 1.15 26.84 -29.02
C TYR A 600 1.87 28.12 -28.64
N THR A 601 3.16 28.02 -28.35
CA THR A 601 4.03 29.15 -28.06
C THR A 601 5.04 29.37 -29.18
N VAL A 602 5.32 30.64 -29.47
CA VAL A 602 6.34 31.08 -30.42
C VAL A 602 7.42 31.80 -29.65
N LEU A 603 8.66 31.33 -29.77
CA LEU A 603 9.85 32.03 -29.28
C LEU A 603 10.37 32.92 -30.40
N SER A 604 10.31 34.23 -30.20
CA SER A 604 10.84 35.21 -31.15
C SER A 604 12.35 35.40 -31.00
N ALA A 605 12.98 36.01 -32.01
CA ALA A 605 14.44 36.18 -32.06
C ALA A 605 15.02 37.02 -30.90
N ASN A 606 14.22 37.85 -30.23
CA ASN A 606 14.64 38.63 -29.06
C ASN A 606 14.42 37.90 -27.72
N GLY A 607 14.01 36.62 -27.76
CA GLY A 607 13.71 35.81 -26.58
C GLY A 607 12.30 35.99 -26.03
N ALA A 608 11.45 36.85 -26.60
CA ALA A 608 10.06 36.99 -26.16
C ALA A 608 9.23 35.78 -26.60
N VAL A 609 8.39 35.29 -25.68
CA VAL A 609 7.46 34.17 -25.91
C VAL A 609 6.04 34.72 -26.11
N SER A 610 5.36 34.31 -27.17
CA SER A 610 3.95 34.61 -27.42
C SER A 610 3.13 33.34 -27.57
N THR A 611 1.95 33.30 -26.93
CA THR A 611 1.03 32.16 -27.01
C THR A 611 -0.07 32.45 -28.04
N VAL A 612 -0.33 31.49 -28.92
CA VAL A 612 -1.45 31.49 -29.85
C VAL A 612 -2.41 30.39 -29.47
N SER A 613 -3.67 30.75 -29.21
CA SER A 613 -4.75 29.81 -28.91
C SER A 613 -5.58 29.44 -30.15
N SER A 614 -6.31 28.33 -30.09
CA SER A 614 -7.09 27.76 -31.19
C SER A 614 -8.11 28.73 -31.80
N GLY A 615 -8.67 29.63 -30.98
CA GLY A 615 -9.61 30.67 -31.41
C GLY A 615 -8.98 31.94 -32.00
N GLN A 616 -7.65 32.08 -32.00
CA GLN A 616 -6.97 33.26 -32.52
C GLN A 616 -6.62 33.10 -34.00
N THR A 617 -6.58 34.21 -34.76
CA THR A 617 -6.07 34.22 -36.13
C THR A 617 -4.64 34.74 -36.11
N VAL A 618 -3.74 34.06 -36.82
CA VAL A 618 -2.33 34.43 -36.94
C VAL A 618 -2.01 34.82 -38.37
N SER A 619 -1.33 35.94 -38.54
CA SER A 619 -0.75 36.31 -39.82
C SER A 619 0.53 35.53 -40.06
N VAL A 620 0.59 34.83 -41.18
CA VAL A 620 1.74 34.03 -41.61
C VAL A 620 2.32 34.62 -42.89
N ILE A 621 3.64 34.54 -43.03
CA ILE A 621 4.32 34.86 -44.29
C ILE A 621 4.66 33.53 -44.94
N SER A 622 4.12 33.31 -46.13
CA SER A 622 4.33 32.09 -46.93
C SER A 622 5.12 32.42 -48.20
N GLY A 623 5.55 31.39 -48.92
CA GLY A 623 6.15 31.56 -50.26
C GLY A 623 5.23 32.26 -51.27
N SER A 624 3.93 32.32 -51.00
CA SER A 624 2.91 33.05 -51.78
C SER A 624 2.57 34.44 -51.23
N GLY A 625 3.29 34.94 -50.22
CA GLY A 625 3.05 36.24 -49.57
C GLY A 625 2.37 36.12 -48.19
N ASN A 626 1.86 37.25 -47.70
CA ASN A 626 1.21 37.35 -46.39
C ASN A 626 -0.21 36.75 -46.44
N GLY A 627 -0.54 35.92 -45.46
CA GLY A 627 -1.86 35.32 -45.29
C GLY A 627 -2.27 35.24 -43.82
N ASN A 628 -3.51 34.83 -43.57
CA ASN A 628 -4.04 34.61 -42.23
C ASN A 628 -4.46 33.15 -42.06
N VAL A 629 -4.10 32.53 -40.95
CA VAL A 629 -4.49 31.16 -40.61
C VAL A 629 -5.16 31.16 -39.24
N ARG A 630 -6.26 30.40 -39.11
CA ARG A 630 -6.87 30.17 -37.79
C ARG A 630 -5.95 29.30 -36.94
N GLY A 631 -5.86 29.56 -35.65
CA GLY A 631 -5.07 28.76 -34.72
C GLY A 631 -5.46 27.29 -34.80
N SER A 632 -6.76 26.99 -34.73
CA SER A 632 -7.28 25.63 -34.86
C SER A 632 -7.09 25.01 -36.25
N GLY A 633 -6.74 23.73 -36.29
CA GLY A 633 -6.48 22.96 -37.51
C GLY A 633 -5.14 23.27 -38.16
N THR A 634 -4.38 24.22 -37.60
CA THR A 634 -3.01 24.52 -38.05
C THR A 634 -2.05 23.44 -37.58
N VAL A 635 -1.23 22.95 -38.51
CA VAL A 635 -0.06 22.13 -38.20
C VAL A 635 1.08 23.07 -37.81
N VAL A 636 1.53 23.00 -36.57
CA VAL A 636 2.74 23.68 -36.10
C VAL A 636 3.88 22.69 -36.05
N MET A 637 5.06 23.11 -36.51
CA MET A 637 6.28 22.31 -36.50
C MET A 637 7.39 23.08 -35.82
N ASN A 638 8.07 22.44 -34.87
CA ASN A 638 9.20 23.06 -34.19
C ASN A 638 10.51 22.91 -35.00
N GLY A 639 11.59 23.54 -34.54
CA GLY A 639 12.91 23.50 -35.21
C GLY A 639 13.55 22.11 -35.31
N THR A 640 13.02 21.11 -34.61
CA THR A 640 13.49 19.70 -34.69
C THR A 640 12.66 18.85 -35.66
N GLY A 641 11.66 19.44 -36.33
CA GLY A 641 10.78 18.73 -37.26
C GLY A 641 9.60 18.00 -36.62
N LYS A 642 9.41 18.10 -35.29
CA LYS A 642 8.24 17.55 -34.61
C LYS A 642 7.04 18.44 -34.90
N ALA A 643 6.01 17.86 -35.52
CA ALA A 643 4.79 18.56 -35.86
C ALA A 643 3.61 18.11 -34.98
N ARG A 644 2.64 19.00 -34.81
CA ARG A 644 1.34 18.68 -34.20
C ARG A 644 0.26 19.61 -34.70
N VAL A 645 -0.99 19.18 -34.58
CA VAL A 645 -2.16 19.99 -34.90
C VAL A 645 -2.65 20.73 -33.67
N ILE A 646 -3.04 21.98 -33.83
CA ILE A 646 -3.75 22.72 -32.79
C ILE A 646 -5.23 22.33 -32.83
N GLU A 647 -5.70 21.72 -31.75
CA GLU A 647 -7.07 21.21 -31.66
C GLU A 647 -8.07 22.35 -31.42
N ASN A 648 -9.32 22.14 -31.82
CA ASN A 648 -10.42 23.07 -31.53
C ASN A 648 -10.66 23.17 -30.01
N SER A 649 -10.61 22.03 -29.31
CA SER A 649 -10.81 21.93 -27.88
C SER A 649 -9.50 22.14 -27.11
N SER A 650 -9.55 22.98 -26.07
CA SER A 650 -8.45 23.14 -25.12
C SER A 650 -8.44 21.99 -24.11
N GLY A 651 -7.33 21.26 -24.05
CA GLY A 651 -7.05 20.29 -23.00
C GLY A 651 -5.54 20.15 -22.77
N PHE A 652 -5.16 19.31 -21.81
CA PHE A 652 -3.78 19.10 -21.40
C PHE A 652 -3.39 17.64 -21.55
N LYS A 653 -2.48 17.36 -22.48
CA LYS A 653 -1.91 16.05 -22.73
C LYS A 653 -0.62 15.91 -21.93
N PHE A 654 -0.51 14.83 -21.16
CA PHE A 654 0.70 14.52 -20.40
C PHE A 654 1.47 13.43 -21.14
N THR A 655 2.76 13.65 -21.35
CA THR A 655 3.68 12.64 -21.89
C THR A 655 4.79 12.42 -20.88
N GLY A 656 4.97 11.20 -20.40
CA GLY A 656 5.92 10.94 -19.33
C GLY A 656 6.55 9.57 -19.38
N LYS A 657 7.50 9.39 -18.46
CA LYS A 657 8.30 8.17 -18.34
C LYS A 657 8.37 7.68 -16.90
N GLY A 658 8.76 6.43 -16.72
CA GLY A 658 8.89 5.77 -15.43
C GLY A 658 7.54 5.45 -14.77
N PHE A 659 7.62 4.63 -13.73
CA PHE A 659 6.50 4.17 -12.92
C PHE A 659 6.95 4.07 -11.46
N GLY A 660 6.35 4.88 -10.59
CA GLY A 660 6.75 5.00 -9.19
C GLY A 660 7.42 6.34 -8.87
N HIS A 661 7.95 6.45 -7.66
CA HIS A 661 8.59 7.68 -7.17
C HIS A 661 9.98 7.93 -7.79
N GLY A 662 10.65 6.90 -8.31
CA GLY A 662 11.96 7.02 -8.94
C GLY A 662 13.15 7.11 -7.96
N LEU A 663 12.94 7.34 -6.65
CA LEU A 663 14.00 7.25 -5.64
C LEU A 663 14.65 5.86 -5.54
N GLY A 664 15.95 5.86 -5.26
CA GLY A 664 16.72 4.65 -4.94
C GLY A 664 16.90 3.74 -6.15
N MET A 665 16.72 2.43 -5.96
CA MET A 665 16.95 1.46 -7.04
C MET A 665 15.76 1.39 -8.01
N SER A 666 16.04 1.48 -9.32
CA SER A 666 15.07 1.15 -10.37
C SER A 666 15.08 -0.37 -10.61
N GLN A 667 13.92 -1.04 -10.47
CA GLN A 667 13.83 -2.50 -10.67
C GLN A 667 14.17 -2.90 -12.11
N TRP A 668 13.56 -2.23 -13.10
CA TRP A 668 13.87 -2.46 -14.52
C TRP A 668 15.29 -2.04 -14.88
N GLY A 669 15.82 -1.00 -14.23
CA GLY A 669 17.20 -0.57 -14.40
C GLY A 669 18.21 -1.59 -13.88
N ALA A 670 17.98 -2.14 -12.68
CA ALA A 670 18.75 -3.24 -12.11
C ALA A 670 18.72 -4.49 -13.00
N LYS A 671 17.54 -4.82 -13.58
CA LYS A 671 17.43 -5.89 -14.58
C LYS A 671 18.27 -5.61 -15.81
N GLY A 672 18.20 -4.41 -16.38
CA GLY A 672 19.01 -4.02 -17.54
C GLY A 672 20.51 -4.11 -17.27
N MET A 673 20.97 -3.64 -16.11
CA MET A 673 22.38 -3.79 -15.69
C MET A 673 22.76 -5.28 -15.53
N ALA A 674 21.91 -6.10 -14.93
CA ALA A 674 22.19 -7.54 -14.82
C ALA A 674 22.32 -8.21 -16.21
N ASP A 675 21.49 -7.83 -17.18
CA ASP A 675 21.60 -8.33 -18.55
C ASP A 675 22.89 -7.89 -19.26
N GLU A 676 23.41 -6.72 -18.89
CA GLU A 676 24.71 -6.20 -19.36
C GLU A 676 25.91 -6.85 -18.65
N GLY A 677 25.67 -7.73 -17.66
CA GLY A 677 26.70 -8.52 -16.98
C GLY A 677 27.21 -7.92 -15.67
N TYR A 678 26.55 -6.88 -15.14
CA TYR A 678 26.88 -6.36 -13.81
C TYR A 678 26.39 -7.31 -12.71
N ASP A 679 27.20 -7.47 -11.66
CA ASP A 679 26.79 -8.22 -10.47
C ASP A 679 25.88 -7.38 -9.55
N TYR A 680 25.18 -8.05 -8.63
CA TYR A 680 24.26 -7.39 -7.71
C TYR A 680 24.90 -6.33 -6.80
N LYS A 681 26.20 -6.45 -6.46
CA LYS A 681 26.89 -5.45 -5.63
C LYS A 681 27.14 -4.19 -6.43
N GLN A 682 27.59 -4.32 -7.68
CA GLN A 682 27.76 -3.21 -8.60
C GLN A 682 26.43 -2.50 -8.86
N ILE A 683 25.35 -3.25 -9.06
CA ILE A 683 23.99 -2.71 -9.22
C ILE A 683 23.59 -1.88 -7.99
N LEU A 684 23.72 -2.44 -6.78
CA LEU A 684 23.35 -1.74 -5.55
C LEU A 684 24.22 -0.50 -5.30
N GLN A 685 25.53 -0.55 -5.55
CA GLN A 685 26.44 0.59 -5.37
C GLN A 685 26.20 1.70 -6.39
N HIS A 686 25.69 1.37 -7.57
CA HIS A 686 25.27 2.34 -8.57
C HIS A 686 24.09 3.18 -8.08
N TYR A 687 23.05 2.52 -7.56
CA TYR A 687 21.83 3.18 -7.08
C TYR A 687 21.96 3.80 -5.69
N TYR A 688 22.67 3.13 -4.78
CA TYR A 688 22.93 3.59 -3.42
C TYR A 688 24.40 4.01 -3.32
N ARG A 689 24.71 5.24 -3.73
CA ARG A 689 26.09 5.73 -3.79
C ARG A 689 26.75 5.81 -2.42
N ASN A 690 28.06 5.60 -2.40
CA ASN A 690 28.90 5.62 -1.19
C ASN A 690 28.43 4.59 -0.14
N THR A 691 27.92 3.45 -0.60
CA THR A 691 27.54 2.33 0.26
C THR A 691 28.46 1.12 0.08
N ILE A 692 28.43 0.25 1.08
CA ILE A 692 29.06 -1.06 1.03
C ILE A 692 27.99 -2.13 1.25
N ILE A 693 28.19 -3.30 0.65
CA ILE A 693 27.37 -4.49 0.89
C ILE A 693 28.18 -5.38 1.81
N THR A 694 27.67 -5.62 3.01
CA THR A 694 28.28 -6.51 4.00
C THR A 694 27.27 -7.54 4.47
N LYS A 695 27.78 -8.68 4.95
CA LYS A 695 26.98 -9.61 5.73
C LYS A 695 26.76 -9.01 7.13
N ASP A 696 25.53 -9.11 7.63
CA ASP A 696 25.06 -8.59 8.91
C ASP A 696 25.63 -9.31 10.13
#